data_AF-A0A851W0H3-F1
#
_entry.id   AF-A0A851W0H3-F1
#
_cell.length_a   1.000
_cell.length_b   1.000
_cell.length_c   1.000
_cell.angle_alpha   90.00
_cell.angle_beta   90.00
_cell.angle_gamma   90.00
#
_symmetry.space_group_name_H-M   'P 1'
#
loop_
_entity.id
_entity.type
_entity.pdbx_description
1 polymer ?
#
loop_
_entity_poly.entity_id
_entity_poly.type
_entity_poly.pdbx_seq_one_letter_code
_entity_poly.pdbx_strand_id
1 'polypeptide(L)'
;KLREVFNLDHPYSTFLLKTLTIVSGPDMVDLTFHNFVSYKENICKDWAEDIMAIARNPLTYNAPRYTFLEKILVKLKLQLNEEGKIPVRNIFQMFPADKKRVEEALSACHLPNGKNDAINPEDFPEPVYKTFLMNLCPRPEIDEIFTSHHLKAKPYMTKEHLAKFINKKQRDTRLNDILFPPAKPEQVQSLIEKYEPSGFNIQRGQLSPEGMVWFLCGPENNLIVLDKLMLYQDMTQPLSHYYINSSHNTYLTAGQFSGTSSPEMYRQTLLAGCRCVELDCWKGRPPDEEPIITHGFTMTTEILFKDAIEAIAESAFKTSPYPVILSFENHVDSPKQQAKMAEYCRTIFGDMLLTEPLEKYPLKPGVPLPSPKDLLRKILIKNKKNQSMSGKRQSSLKKGRNMEPETTEQPTSVDAEDTVWAGDVAEEEPEEEDDQLRNLDEEEIKKMQSDEGTAGLEVTAYEEMSSLVNYIQPIKFNSFEVSAKKNRSYVISSFTEMKAGDLLSKFPMQFVEYNKWQMSRVYPKGTRMDSSNYQPQMFWNVGCQMVALNFQTMDVPMQQNMALFEFNGQCGYLLKHEFMRRPDKQFDPFSVDRIDGLVATTCCSQVLSGQFLSDRSVKTYVEVELLGLPRDAKRKHRTKLTSTANSINPVWKEEAFVFEKIMMPELASLKIVAWEEGGKFIGQRIIPIIAMHPGYHHVCLRSESNMPLTLPALFVFLEIKDYVPDAWADLTIALSNPIKFFNLQDKRLVKLKDTSGERPGTQTNLSSAETNGVAGSTGKPSIPPSNGSTVSPQQALGRNWASSAFLFCVSEPETITLAELQQKKRFLKLLKRQEKELRELEQKGSKQREELLQKYSALLSEQAFPGGKKRTIRTRKTQKKRSVTPSDAGTSANPVKAAESIDHHWLVELRERLEMDLIHLGEEHHNRIRRKKEQHATEQVARILELAREKQAAELRVLRDTSESNIKDIKKRMEAKRVERVQAMLRNTSDKAAQERLKKEINNSHIQEVVQTVKRMTEKTGRFQQKLEEKQAASLQSIRERESQLWQQVRVEYEERLRALNMEVQEMVKNYTKASFPGEPQTGKEAGQSIPEGEQGFTDQLEANMPVAEVSRLTLAMTEPLGAEMDVEIEESIF
;
A
#
# COMPACT_ATOMS: atom_id res chain seq x y z
N LYS A 1 -43.72 5.30 1.55
CA LYS A 1 -43.63 6.67 0.99
C LYS A 1 -43.03 6.69 -0.42
N LEU A 2 -41.70 6.56 -0.62
CA LEU A 2 -41.13 6.63 -1.98
C LEU A 2 -41.65 5.52 -2.93
N ARG A 3 -41.86 4.29 -2.43
CA ARG A 3 -42.47 3.20 -3.23
C ARG A 3 -43.91 3.50 -3.66
N GLU A 4 -44.74 4.00 -2.73
CA GLU A 4 -46.12 4.47 -3.02
C GLU A 4 -46.13 5.58 -4.08
N VAL A 5 -45.27 6.61 -3.95
CA VAL A 5 -45.20 7.75 -4.89
C VAL A 5 -44.91 7.31 -6.33
N PHE A 6 -44.21 6.19 -6.51
CA PHE A 6 -43.87 5.62 -7.81
C PHE A 6 -44.69 4.36 -8.17
N ASN A 7 -45.70 4.00 -7.38
CA ASN A 7 -46.49 2.78 -7.52
C ASN A 7 -45.63 1.52 -7.77
N LEU A 8 -44.53 1.38 -7.00
CA LEU A 8 -43.58 0.27 -7.18
C LEU A 8 -44.17 -1.09 -6.79
N ASP A 9 -45.13 -1.10 -5.87
CA ASP A 9 -45.77 -2.31 -5.36
C ASP A 9 -46.96 -2.77 -6.25
N HIS A 10 -47.14 -2.14 -7.43
CA HIS A 10 -48.16 -2.50 -8.42
C HIS A 10 -47.58 -3.48 -9.46
N PRO A 11 -48.17 -4.67 -9.69
CA PRO A 11 -47.53 -5.75 -10.48
C PRO A 11 -47.32 -5.47 -11.98
N TYR A 12 -47.83 -4.35 -12.50
CA TYR A 12 -47.62 -3.90 -13.89
C TYR A 12 -46.72 -2.65 -13.98
N SER A 13 -46.01 -2.29 -12.91
CA SER A 13 -45.21 -1.07 -12.83
C SER A 13 -43.90 -1.19 -13.61
N THR A 14 -43.82 -0.56 -14.79
CA THR A 14 -42.58 -0.46 -15.58
C THR A 14 -41.57 0.55 -15.01
N PHE A 15 -41.75 1.01 -13.75
CA PHE A 15 -40.94 2.08 -13.17
C PHE A 15 -39.44 1.75 -13.07
N LEU A 16 -39.07 0.51 -12.73
CA LEU A 16 -37.66 0.10 -12.64
C LEU A 16 -36.96 0.07 -14.01
N LEU A 17 -37.70 -0.01 -15.12
CA LEU A 17 -37.16 0.13 -16.49
C LEU A 17 -36.87 1.60 -16.87
N LYS A 18 -37.20 2.54 -15.98
CA LYS A 18 -37.01 3.99 -16.12
C LYS A 18 -36.00 4.55 -15.12
N THR A 19 -35.40 3.73 -14.27
CA THR A 19 -34.39 4.17 -13.29
C THR A 19 -32.98 3.99 -13.81
N LEU A 20 -32.09 4.95 -13.52
CA LEU A 20 -30.65 4.87 -13.74
C LEU A 20 -29.91 5.28 -12.46
N THR A 21 -29.01 4.43 -11.97
CA THR A 21 -28.11 4.75 -10.86
C THR A 21 -26.69 4.88 -11.38
N ILE A 22 -26.07 6.03 -11.15
CA ILE A 22 -24.65 6.27 -11.40
C ILE A 22 -23.92 6.24 -10.06
N VAL A 23 -22.96 5.34 -9.92
CA VAL A 23 -22.11 5.22 -8.73
C VAL A 23 -20.75 5.86 -9.03
N SER A 24 -20.26 6.72 -8.13
CA SER A 24 -18.97 7.39 -8.30
C SER A 24 -18.32 7.72 -6.95
N GLY A 25 -17.01 7.56 -6.86
CA GLY A 25 -16.21 7.80 -5.66
C GLY A 25 -14.74 8.10 -5.98
N PRO A 26 -13.94 8.58 -5.01
CA PRO A 26 -12.49 8.64 -5.14
C PRO A 26 -11.85 7.24 -5.17
N ASP A 27 -12.47 6.23 -4.55
CA ASP A 27 -12.00 4.85 -4.47
C ASP A 27 -13.18 3.85 -4.51
N MET A 28 -13.01 2.62 -4.00
CA MET A 28 -14.03 1.55 -4.03
C MET A 28 -14.90 1.46 -2.76
N VAL A 29 -14.58 2.25 -1.72
CA VAL A 29 -15.24 2.26 -0.42
C VAL A 29 -16.08 3.52 -0.25
N ASP A 30 -15.52 4.69 -0.54
CA ASP A 30 -16.23 5.98 -0.48
C ASP A 30 -17.09 6.19 -1.75
N LEU A 31 -18.32 5.67 -1.73
CA LEU A 31 -19.21 5.65 -2.91
C LEU A 31 -20.40 6.62 -2.77
N THR A 32 -20.51 7.56 -3.70
CA THR A 32 -21.70 8.40 -3.87
C THR A 32 -22.63 7.81 -4.94
N PHE A 33 -23.93 7.71 -4.61
CA PHE A 33 -24.97 7.15 -5.48
C PHE A 33 -25.88 8.26 -6.02
N HIS A 34 -25.88 8.45 -7.34
CA HIS A 34 -26.74 9.40 -8.03
C HIS A 34 -27.87 8.68 -8.76
N ASN A 35 -29.11 8.87 -8.30
CA ASN A 35 -30.29 8.18 -8.81
C ASN A 35 -31.12 9.11 -9.71
N PHE A 36 -31.42 8.64 -10.93
CA PHE A 36 -32.16 9.36 -11.96
C PHE A 36 -33.37 8.55 -12.43
N VAL A 37 -34.40 9.24 -12.92
CA VAL A 37 -35.62 8.62 -13.48
C VAL A 37 -35.96 9.28 -14.82
N SER A 38 -36.16 8.47 -15.86
CA SER A 38 -36.58 8.91 -17.19
C SER A 38 -38.09 8.93 -17.35
N TYR A 39 -38.61 9.91 -18.10
CA TYR A 39 -40.01 9.94 -18.54
C TYR A 39 -40.33 8.91 -19.64
N LYS A 40 -39.31 8.37 -20.32
CA LYS A 40 -39.43 7.36 -21.38
C LYS A 40 -38.71 6.07 -21.02
N GLU A 41 -39.26 4.95 -21.46
CA GLU A 41 -38.65 3.63 -21.32
C GLU A 41 -37.40 3.50 -22.21
N ASN A 42 -36.53 2.55 -21.86
CA ASN A 42 -35.25 2.21 -22.52
C ASN A 42 -34.15 3.29 -22.51
N ILE A 43 -34.44 4.60 -22.46
CA ILE A 43 -33.41 5.65 -22.43
C ILE A 43 -32.37 5.45 -21.32
N CYS A 44 -32.79 5.01 -20.14
CA CYS A 44 -31.88 4.72 -19.02
C CYS A 44 -30.90 3.58 -19.30
N LYS A 45 -31.27 2.64 -20.18
CA LYS A 45 -30.40 1.54 -20.62
C LYS A 45 -29.34 2.06 -21.59
N ASP A 46 -29.77 2.81 -22.61
CA ASP A 46 -28.87 3.38 -23.61
C ASP A 46 -27.84 4.31 -22.94
N TRP A 47 -28.28 5.16 -22.00
CA TRP A 47 -27.42 6.00 -21.18
C TRP A 47 -26.47 5.21 -20.28
N ALA A 48 -26.87 4.06 -19.74
CA ALA A 48 -25.98 3.22 -18.94
C ALA A 48 -24.86 2.61 -19.79
N GLU A 49 -25.17 2.13 -21.00
CA GLU A 49 -24.21 1.57 -21.94
C GLU A 49 -23.22 2.64 -22.44
N ASP A 50 -23.71 3.81 -22.88
CA ASP A 50 -22.88 4.93 -23.33
C ASP A 50 -21.98 5.51 -22.22
N ILE A 51 -22.53 5.75 -21.02
CA ILE A 51 -21.74 6.29 -19.89
C ILE A 51 -20.67 5.28 -19.48
N MET A 52 -20.97 3.98 -19.43
CA MET A 52 -19.97 2.96 -19.13
C MET A 52 -18.88 2.87 -20.21
N ALA A 53 -19.23 2.98 -21.50
CA ALA A 53 -18.26 2.99 -22.58
C ALA A 53 -17.29 4.18 -22.49
N ILE A 54 -17.79 5.38 -22.16
CA ILE A 54 -16.97 6.58 -21.94
C ILE A 54 -16.12 6.44 -20.66
N ALA A 55 -16.76 6.04 -19.55
CA ALA A 55 -16.15 5.97 -18.23
C ALA A 55 -15.21 4.76 -18.01
N ARG A 56 -15.08 3.86 -18.98
CA ARG A 56 -14.13 2.72 -18.95
C ARG A 56 -13.15 2.69 -20.12
N ASN A 57 -13.16 3.69 -21.02
CA ASN A 57 -12.22 3.76 -22.13
C ASN A 57 -10.77 4.01 -21.64
N PRO A 58 -9.81 3.08 -21.84
CA PRO A 58 -8.43 3.22 -21.34
C PRO A 58 -7.70 4.47 -21.86
N LEU A 59 -8.07 4.97 -23.03
CA LEU A 59 -7.49 6.18 -23.63
C LEU A 59 -7.93 7.45 -22.90
N THR A 60 -9.13 7.48 -22.32
CA THR A 60 -9.62 8.59 -21.49
C THR A 60 -8.84 8.67 -20.16
N TYR A 61 -8.47 7.52 -19.59
CA TYR A 61 -7.63 7.44 -18.39
C TYR A 61 -6.16 7.82 -18.66
N ASN A 62 -5.66 7.55 -19.85
CA ASN A 62 -4.27 7.75 -20.28
C ASN A 62 -4.13 8.87 -21.31
N ALA A 63 -5.04 9.85 -21.26
CA ALA A 63 -5.06 10.99 -22.13
C ALA A 63 -3.76 11.82 -22.01
N PRO A 64 -3.30 12.47 -23.08
CA PRO A 64 -2.11 13.32 -23.03
C PRO A 64 -2.37 14.57 -22.17
N ARG A 65 -1.29 15.24 -21.75
CA ARG A 65 -1.37 16.44 -20.90
C ARG A 65 -2.27 17.53 -21.51
N TYR A 66 -2.22 17.69 -22.82
CA TYR A 66 -3.07 18.59 -23.60
C TYR A 66 -4.56 18.43 -23.26
N THR A 67 -5.09 17.20 -23.30
CA THR A 67 -6.52 16.91 -23.05
C THR A 67 -6.94 17.14 -21.60
N PHE A 68 -6.03 16.97 -20.63
CA PHE A 68 -6.31 17.36 -19.24
C PHE A 68 -6.42 18.89 -19.08
N LEU A 69 -5.70 19.68 -19.88
CA LEU A 69 -5.82 21.14 -19.90
C LEU A 69 -7.10 21.59 -20.62
N GLU A 70 -7.47 20.97 -21.75
CA GLU A 70 -8.75 21.20 -22.43
C GLU A 70 -9.96 20.90 -21.53
N LYS A 71 -9.89 19.81 -20.75
CA LYS A 71 -10.92 19.43 -19.77
C LYS A 71 -11.20 20.52 -18.74
N ILE A 72 -10.20 21.34 -18.38
CA ILE A 72 -10.36 22.48 -17.49
C ILE A 72 -11.11 23.63 -18.20
N LEU A 73 -10.77 23.94 -19.45
CA LEU A 73 -11.49 24.94 -20.25
C LEU A 73 -12.97 24.56 -20.43
N VAL A 74 -13.25 23.30 -20.78
CA VAL A 74 -14.62 22.78 -20.88
C VAL A 74 -15.35 22.87 -19.54
N LYS A 75 -14.71 22.48 -18.42
CA LYS A 75 -15.30 22.61 -17.08
C LYS A 75 -15.63 24.07 -16.73
N LEU A 76 -14.76 25.03 -17.07
CA LEU A 76 -15.02 26.46 -16.84
C LEU A 76 -16.19 26.97 -17.70
N LYS A 77 -16.30 26.54 -18.98
CA LYS A 77 -17.43 26.90 -19.85
C LYS A 77 -18.76 26.24 -19.47
N LEU A 78 -18.74 25.14 -18.73
CA LEU A 78 -19.95 24.51 -18.17
C LEU A 78 -20.39 25.10 -16.82
N GLN A 79 -19.49 25.74 -16.07
CA GLN A 79 -19.76 26.29 -14.73
C GLN A 79 -20.09 27.80 -14.77
N LEU A 80 -21.14 28.14 -15.52
CA LEU A 80 -21.62 29.52 -15.73
C LEU A 80 -22.44 30.06 -14.52
N ASN A 81 -22.61 31.37 -14.44
CA ASN A 81 -23.60 32.01 -13.57
C ASN A 81 -25.00 32.11 -14.23
N GLU A 82 -25.96 32.69 -13.52
CA GLU A 82 -27.32 32.97 -14.00
C GLU A 82 -27.36 33.92 -15.23
N GLU A 83 -26.28 34.66 -15.50
CA GLU A 83 -26.12 35.50 -16.69
C GLU A 83 -25.50 34.77 -17.91
N GLY A 84 -25.17 33.48 -17.78
CA GLY A 84 -24.50 32.71 -18.84
C GLY A 84 -23.00 33.00 -19.00
N LYS A 85 -22.35 33.60 -18.00
CA LYS A 85 -20.93 33.99 -18.02
C LYS A 85 -20.09 33.12 -17.09
N ILE A 86 -18.80 32.96 -17.42
CA ILE A 86 -17.80 32.25 -16.61
C ILE A 86 -17.41 33.13 -15.42
N PRO A 87 -17.70 32.74 -14.16
CA PRO A 87 -17.35 33.54 -12.99
C PRO A 87 -15.84 33.49 -12.71
N VAL A 88 -15.17 34.64 -12.57
CA VAL A 88 -13.72 34.68 -12.32
C VAL A 88 -13.34 34.00 -10.99
N ARG A 89 -14.23 34.02 -9.99
CA ARG A 89 -14.10 33.21 -8.76
C ARG A 89 -13.87 31.71 -9.02
N ASN A 90 -14.41 31.15 -10.10
CA ASN A 90 -14.26 29.74 -10.45
C ASN A 90 -12.84 29.46 -10.99
N ILE A 91 -12.22 30.43 -11.67
CA ILE A 91 -10.82 30.36 -12.11
C ILE A 91 -9.89 30.41 -10.88
N PHE A 92 -10.16 31.29 -9.91
CA PHE A 92 -9.44 31.31 -8.63
C PHE A 92 -9.63 30.05 -7.78
N GLN A 93 -10.74 29.31 -7.94
CA GLN A 93 -10.95 28.01 -7.31
C GLN A 93 -10.26 26.87 -8.06
N MET A 94 -10.01 27.02 -9.37
CA MET A 94 -9.25 26.06 -10.18
C MET A 94 -7.74 26.18 -9.96
N PHE A 95 -7.24 27.40 -9.72
CA PHE A 95 -5.82 27.68 -9.52
C PHE A 95 -5.56 28.40 -8.18
N PRO A 96 -5.93 27.79 -7.02
CA PRO A 96 -5.96 28.48 -5.73
C PRO A 96 -4.58 28.78 -5.12
N ALA A 97 -3.51 28.13 -5.61
CA ALA A 97 -2.17 28.16 -5.03
C ALA A 97 -1.50 29.55 -5.05
N ASP A 98 -1.76 30.37 -6.07
CA ASP A 98 -1.30 31.77 -6.16
C ASP A 98 -2.32 32.60 -6.94
N LYS A 99 -3.13 33.39 -6.22
CA LYS A 99 -4.18 34.21 -6.82
C LYS A 99 -3.63 35.45 -7.53
N LYS A 100 -2.54 36.05 -7.03
CA LYS A 100 -1.92 37.22 -7.66
C LYS A 100 -1.40 36.87 -9.05
N ARG A 101 -0.80 35.68 -9.20
CA ARG A 101 -0.35 35.16 -10.48
C ARG A 101 -1.50 34.85 -11.46
N VAL A 102 -2.69 34.49 -10.95
CA VAL A 102 -3.91 34.37 -11.76
C VAL A 102 -4.46 35.73 -12.18
N GLU A 103 -4.46 36.73 -11.30
CA GLU A 103 -4.84 38.13 -11.60
C GLU A 103 -3.94 38.74 -12.69
N GLU A 104 -2.64 38.47 -12.61
CA GLU A 104 -1.64 38.87 -13.61
C GLU A 104 -1.83 38.15 -14.94
N ALA A 105 -2.06 36.83 -14.93
CA ALA A 105 -2.27 36.05 -16.16
C ALA A 105 -3.59 36.40 -16.87
N LEU A 106 -4.67 36.72 -16.14
CA LEU A 106 -5.91 37.24 -16.73
C LEU A 106 -5.72 38.64 -17.34
N SER A 107 -5.02 39.53 -16.61
CA SER A 107 -4.69 40.88 -17.10
C SER A 107 -3.84 40.85 -18.38
N ALA A 108 -2.85 39.95 -18.45
CA ALA A 108 -2.03 39.72 -19.64
C ALA A 108 -2.81 39.20 -20.85
N CYS A 109 -4.01 38.63 -20.65
CA CYS A 109 -4.93 38.22 -21.70
C CYS A 109 -6.04 39.25 -21.99
N HIS A 110 -5.98 40.44 -21.37
CA HIS A 110 -7.00 41.49 -21.42
C HIS A 110 -8.39 41.04 -20.90
N LEU A 111 -8.42 40.09 -19.97
CA LEU A 111 -9.65 39.55 -19.37
C LEU A 111 -9.97 40.22 -18.03
N PRO A 112 -11.26 40.27 -17.64
CA PRO A 112 -11.67 40.64 -16.27
C PRO A 112 -10.93 39.78 -15.23
N ASN A 113 -10.34 40.42 -14.23
CA ASN A 113 -9.50 39.78 -13.21
C ASN A 113 -9.98 40.01 -11.77
N GLY A 114 -11.04 40.80 -11.57
CA GLY A 114 -11.66 40.96 -10.26
C GLY A 114 -12.38 39.69 -9.81
N LYS A 115 -12.26 39.36 -8.52
CA LYS A 115 -12.86 38.14 -7.91
C LYS A 115 -14.36 37.97 -8.18
N ASN A 116 -15.11 39.06 -8.31
CA ASN A 116 -16.56 39.07 -8.50
C ASN A 116 -16.96 39.22 -9.98
N ASP A 117 -16.00 39.36 -10.89
CA ASP A 117 -16.25 39.60 -12.30
C ASP A 117 -16.69 38.30 -13.01
N ALA A 118 -17.16 38.43 -14.24
CA ALA A 118 -17.48 37.29 -15.10
C ALA A 118 -17.09 37.57 -16.56
N ILE A 119 -16.63 36.52 -17.24
CA ILE A 119 -16.11 36.54 -18.62
C ILE A 119 -17.16 35.90 -19.54
N ASN A 120 -17.42 36.46 -20.71
CA ASN A 120 -18.34 35.81 -21.66
C ASN A 120 -17.66 34.55 -22.26
N PRO A 121 -18.39 33.44 -22.50
CA PRO A 121 -17.76 32.21 -23.01
C PRO A 121 -17.05 32.36 -24.35
N GLU A 122 -17.45 33.32 -25.18
CA GLU A 122 -16.82 33.63 -26.48
C GLU A 122 -15.52 34.43 -26.35
N ASP A 123 -15.35 35.21 -25.29
CA ASP A 123 -14.12 35.98 -25.01
C ASP A 123 -13.00 35.08 -24.44
N PHE A 124 -13.34 33.83 -24.08
CA PHE A 124 -12.39 32.83 -23.58
C PHE A 124 -12.30 31.60 -24.51
N PRO A 125 -11.89 31.75 -25.79
CA PRO A 125 -11.65 30.64 -26.69
C PRO A 125 -10.33 29.93 -26.36
N GLU A 126 -10.11 28.76 -26.97
CA GLU A 126 -8.92 27.93 -26.75
C GLU A 126 -7.58 28.68 -26.91
N PRO A 127 -7.35 29.56 -27.92
CA PRO A 127 -6.09 30.29 -28.03
C PRO A 127 -5.84 31.25 -26.86
N VAL A 128 -6.87 31.95 -26.38
CA VAL A 128 -6.75 32.84 -25.22
C VAL A 128 -6.49 32.04 -23.95
N TYR A 129 -7.12 30.86 -23.80
CA TYR A 129 -6.83 29.95 -22.70
C TYR A 129 -5.39 29.40 -22.74
N LYS A 130 -4.84 29.12 -23.93
CA LYS A 130 -3.42 28.77 -24.10
C LYS A 130 -2.49 29.92 -23.67
N THR A 131 -2.75 31.15 -24.10
CA THR A 131 -2.01 32.33 -23.65
C THR A 131 -2.12 32.55 -22.14
N PHE A 132 -3.30 32.36 -21.54
CA PHE A 132 -3.50 32.41 -20.09
C PHE A 132 -2.63 31.36 -19.36
N LEU A 133 -2.62 30.11 -19.83
CA LEU A 133 -1.78 29.06 -19.25
C LEU A 133 -0.27 29.35 -19.39
N MET A 134 0.16 29.92 -20.52
CA MET A 134 1.58 30.29 -20.73
C MET A 134 2.03 31.41 -19.78
N ASN A 135 1.15 32.35 -19.43
CA ASN A 135 1.43 33.38 -18.41
C ASN A 135 1.33 32.84 -16.97
N LEU A 136 0.34 31.98 -16.70
CA LEU A 136 0.15 31.37 -15.37
C LEU A 136 1.24 30.36 -15.03
N CYS A 137 1.73 29.58 -16.00
CA CYS A 137 2.67 28.47 -15.80
C CYS A 137 3.85 28.49 -16.81
N PRO A 138 4.65 29.57 -16.91
CA PRO A 138 5.85 29.63 -17.76
C PRO A 138 6.83 28.47 -17.49
N ARG A 139 7.50 28.03 -18.57
CA ARG A 139 8.23 26.76 -18.69
C ARG A 139 9.71 26.94 -19.08
N PRO A 140 10.53 27.63 -18.26
CA PRO A 140 11.92 27.97 -18.60
C PRO A 140 12.79 26.75 -18.91
N GLU A 141 12.46 25.58 -18.37
CA GLU A 141 13.16 24.33 -18.68
C GLU A 141 12.93 23.85 -20.13
N ILE A 142 11.77 24.18 -20.73
CA ILE A 142 11.49 23.88 -22.15
C ILE A 142 12.24 24.88 -23.06
N ASP A 143 12.35 26.16 -22.66
CA ASP A 143 13.15 27.16 -23.36
C ASP A 143 14.66 26.79 -23.36
N GLU A 144 15.15 26.26 -22.23
CA GLU A 144 16.52 25.71 -22.12
C GLU A 144 16.73 24.50 -23.03
N ILE A 145 15.79 23.54 -23.06
CA ILE A 145 15.84 22.38 -23.98
C ILE A 145 15.84 22.83 -25.44
N PHE A 146 14.92 23.72 -25.82
CA PHE A 146 14.78 24.27 -27.17
C PHE A 146 16.08 24.94 -27.64
N THR A 147 16.66 25.79 -26.78
CA THR A 147 17.90 26.50 -27.05
C THR A 147 19.09 25.54 -27.15
N SER A 148 19.21 24.57 -26.24
CA SER A 148 20.33 23.60 -26.21
C SER A 148 20.42 22.74 -27.48
N HIS A 149 19.29 22.44 -28.11
CA HIS A 149 19.24 21.66 -29.35
C HIS A 149 19.37 22.51 -30.63
N HIS A 150 19.39 23.84 -30.53
CA HIS A 150 19.51 24.75 -31.66
C HIS A 150 20.87 25.47 -31.71
N LEU A 151 21.80 24.93 -32.52
CA LEU A 151 23.22 25.34 -32.66
C LEU A 151 23.51 26.81 -33.04
N LYS A 152 22.50 27.67 -33.23
CA LYS A 152 22.64 29.08 -33.65
C LYS A 152 21.75 30.08 -32.89
N ALA A 153 21.19 29.69 -31.74
CA ALA A 153 20.32 30.51 -30.88
C ALA A 153 19.22 31.31 -31.61
N LYS A 154 18.62 30.76 -32.68
CA LYS A 154 17.49 31.38 -33.38
C LYS A 154 16.19 31.21 -32.57
N PRO A 155 15.22 32.13 -32.68
CA PRO A 155 13.91 32.02 -32.01
C PRO A 155 12.96 30.98 -32.64
N TYR A 156 13.47 30.09 -33.51
CA TYR A 156 12.68 29.06 -34.18
C TYR A 156 13.50 27.79 -34.47
N MET A 157 12.84 26.63 -34.39
CA MET A 157 13.33 25.32 -34.80
C MET A 157 12.72 24.97 -36.16
N THR A 158 13.53 24.59 -37.16
CA THR A 158 12.98 24.15 -38.46
C THR A 158 12.55 22.68 -38.42
N LYS A 159 11.69 22.25 -39.35
CA LYS A 159 11.23 20.85 -39.46
C LYS A 159 12.37 19.81 -39.47
N GLU A 160 13.54 20.12 -40.03
CA GLU A 160 14.70 19.22 -40.02
C GLU A 160 15.35 19.12 -38.62
N HIS A 161 15.37 20.22 -37.86
CA HIS A 161 15.84 20.23 -36.48
C HIS A 161 14.85 19.48 -35.56
N LEU A 162 13.54 19.65 -35.77
CA LEU A 162 12.50 18.96 -35.01
C LEU A 162 12.46 17.45 -35.32
N ALA A 163 12.59 17.05 -36.60
CA ALA A 163 12.78 15.64 -36.97
C ALA A 163 14.04 15.03 -36.35
N LYS A 164 15.15 15.80 -36.29
CA LYS A 164 16.39 15.39 -35.63
C LYS A 164 16.24 15.31 -34.11
N PHE A 165 15.42 16.14 -33.48
CA PHE A 165 15.08 16.05 -32.05
C PHE A 165 14.27 14.78 -31.77
N ILE A 166 13.14 14.59 -32.46
CA ILE A 166 12.27 13.41 -32.30
C ILE A 166 13.08 12.12 -32.43
N ASN A 167 13.82 11.95 -33.54
CA ASN A 167 14.59 10.74 -33.83
C ASN A 167 15.83 10.51 -32.95
N LYS A 168 16.22 11.46 -32.08
CA LYS A 168 17.40 11.33 -31.19
C LYS A 168 17.10 11.50 -29.70
N LYS A 169 15.89 11.94 -29.34
CA LYS A 169 15.48 12.20 -27.95
C LYS A 169 14.15 11.56 -27.59
N GLN A 170 13.16 11.54 -28.49
CA GLN A 170 11.82 10.98 -28.23
C GLN A 170 11.64 9.56 -28.81
N ARG A 171 12.64 9.04 -29.50
CA ARG A 171 12.62 7.70 -30.10
C ARG A 171 13.30 6.69 -29.18
N ASP A 172 12.60 5.59 -28.91
CA ASP A 172 13.19 4.41 -28.27
C ASP A 172 14.21 3.73 -29.19
N THR A 173 15.45 3.61 -28.74
CA THR A 173 16.57 3.03 -29.50
C THR A 173 16.51 1.51 -29.59
N ARG A 174 15.63 0.86 -28.82
CA ARG A 174 15.38 -0.59 -28.85
C ARG A 174 14.40 -0.98 -29.97
N LEU A 175 13.66 -0.02 -30.53
CA LEU A 175 12.72 -0.27 -31.62
C LEU A 175 13.43 -0.47 -32.95
N ASN A 176 12.99 -1.48 -33.70
CA ASN A 176 13.54 -1.79 -35.01
C ASN A 176 13.22 -0.69 -36.04
N ASP A 177 14.25 -0.14 -36.69
CA ASP A 177 14.14 0.96 -37.67
C ASP A 177 13.37 0.61 -38.96
N ILE A 178 13.12 -0.67 -39.26
CA ILE A 178 12.32 -1.11 -40.42
C ILE A 178 10.83 -1.20 -40.03
N LEU A 179 10.53 -1.79 -38.87
CA LEU A 179 9.15 -1.91 -38.37
C LEU A 179 8.58 -0.56 -37.89
N PHE A 180 9.42 0.28 -37.29
CA PHE A 180 9.07 1.59 -36.77
C PHE A 180 9.99 2.64 -37.41
N PRO A 181 9.74 3.10 -38.65
CA PRO A 181 10.64 4.00 -39.35
C PRO A 181 10.83 5.34 -38.62
N PRO A 182 12.01 5.98 -38.73
CA PRO A 182 12.25 7.31 -38.15
C PRO A 182 11.43 8.40 -38.86
N ALA A 183 10.99 9.40 -38.09
CA ALA A 183 10.14 10.49 -38.56
C ALA A 183 10.86 11.35 -39.62
N LYS A 184 10.24 11.53 -40.79
CA LYS A 184 10.80 12.33 -41.89
C LYS A 184 10.41 13.82 -41.75
N PRO A 185 11.21 14.78 -42.25
CA PRO A 185 10.89 16.20 -42.17
C PRO A 185 9.52 16.58 -42.75
N GLU A 186 9.02 15.82 -43.73
CA GLU A 186 7.72 16.01 -44.36
C GLU A 186 6.57 15.59 -43.42
N GLN A 187 6.76 14.55 -42.61
CA GLN A 187 5.80 14.14 -41.57
C GLN A 187 5.81 15.06 -40.35
N VAL A 188 6.92 15.78 -40.16
CA VAL A 188 7.09 16.75 -39.06
C VAL A 188 6.46 18.10 -39.40
N GLN A 189 6.27 18.42 -40.68
CA GLN A 189 5.56 19.63 -41.12
C GLN A 189 4.12 19.68 -40.57
N SER A 190 3.38 18.56 -40.60
CA SER A 190 2.02 18.51 -40.05
C SER A 190 1.95 18.58 -38.51
N LEU A 191 3.04 18.28 -37.80
CA LEU A 191 3.16 18.56 -36.36
C LEU A 191 3.33 20.06 -36.09
N ILE A 192 4.09 20.77 -36.95
CA ILE A 192 4.22 22.23 -36.87
C ILE A 192 2.86 22.89 -37.15
N GLU A 193 2.17 22.47 -38.20
CA GLU A 193 0.82 22.95 -38.55
C GLU A 193 -0.22 22.73 -37.44
N LYS A 194 -0.03 21.71 -36.59
CA LYS A 194 -0.92 21.38 -35.47
C LYS A 194 -0.61 22.16 -34.18
N TYR A 195 0.66 22.47 -33.91
CA TYR A 195 1.10 22.98 -32.60
C TYR A 195 1.64 24.41 -32.60
N GLU A 196 2.04 24.96 -33.74
CA GLU A 196 2.57 26.33 -33.82
C GLU A 196 1.44 27.38 -33.80
N PRO A 197 1.43 28.36 -32.87
CA PRO A 197 0.39 29.39 -32.84
C PRO A 197 0.52 30.42 -33.98
N SER A 198 1.72 30.61 -34.54
CA SER A 198 1.97 31.62 -35.59
C SER A 198 1.84 31.04 -37.00
N GLY A 199 0.80 31.42 -37.73
CA GLY A 199 0.60 31.04 -39.14
C GLY A 199 1.76 31.41 -40.07
N PHE A 200 2.54 32.46 -39.73
CA PHE A 200 3.75 32.84 -40.45
C PHE A 200 4.91 31.86 -40.24
N ASN A 201 5.01 31.25 -39.05
CA ASN A 201 6.00 30.23 -38.75
C ASN A 201 5.58 28.88 -39.37
N ILE A 202 4.28 28.54 -39.34
CA ILE A 202 3.70 27.37 -40.05
C ILE A 202 4.09 27.39 -41.54
N GLN A 203 3.82 28.49 -42.25
CA GLN A 203 4.15 28.66 -43.67
C GLN A 203 5.65 28.53 -43.98
N ARG A 204 6.52 28.65 -42.97
CA ARG A 204 7.98 28.57 -43.08
C ARG A 204 8.56 27.24 -42.57
N GLY A 205 7.72 26.30 -42.12
CA GLY A 205 8.15 25.04 -41.50
C GLY A 205 8.98 25.27 -40.23
N GLN A 206 8.53 26.24 -39.42
CA GLN A 206 9.21 26.73 -38.20
C GLN A 206 8.33 26.54 -36.97
N LEU A 207 8.91 26.02 -35.89
CA LEU A 207 8.29 25.87 -34.57
C LEU A 207 8.93 26.87 -33.59
N SER A 208 8.10 27.56 -32.83
CA SER A 208 8.45 28.46 -31.72
C SER A 208 8.67 27.69 -30.40
N PRO A 209 9.21 28.33 -29.35
CA PRO A 209 9.24 27.74 -28.01
C PRO A 209 7.83 27.41 -27.47
N GLU A 210 6.81 28.23 -27.75
CA GLU A 210 5.42 27.93 -27.37
C GLU A 210 4.89 26.70 -28.12
N GLY A 211 5.13 26.60 -29.44
CA GLY A 211 4.78 25.41 -30.21
C GLY A 211 5.45 24.14 -29.68
N MET A 212 6.66 24.25 -29.11
CA MET A 212 7.35 23.16 -28.43
C MET A 212 6.65 22.75 -27.12
N VAL A 213 6.14 23.70 -26.33
CA VAL A 213 5.34 23.39 -25.12
C VAL A 213 4.07 22.62 -25.49
N TRP A 214 3.35 23.04 -26.53
CA TRP A 214 2.12 22.37 -26.96
C TRP A 214 2.38 21.00 -27.58
N PHE A 215 3.43 20.85 -28.41
CA PHE A 215 3.89 19.56 -28.92
C PHE A 215 4.24 18.58 -27.79
N LEU A 216 5.02 19.01 -26.79
CA LEU A 216 5.41 18.16 -25.66
C LEU A 216 4.24 17.80 -24.73
N CYS A 217 3.13 18.53 -24.79
CA CYS A 217 1.87 18.20 -24.11
C CYS A 217 0.95 17.26 -24.91
N GLY A 218 1.13 17.16 -26.23
CA GLY A 218 0.16 16.57 -27.17
C GLY A 218 0.16 15.04 -27.28
N PRO A 219 -0.87 14.45 -27.92
CA PRO A 219 -1.00 12.99 -28.10
C PRO A 219 0.19 12.31 -28.77
N GLU A 220 0.85 12.94 -29.76
CA GLU A 220 2.04 12.37 -30.42
C GLU A 220 3.29 12.29 -29.50
N ASN A 221 3.23 12.87 -28.30
CA ASN A 221 4.29 12.81 -27.29
C ASN A 221 3.83 12.13 -25.99
N ASN A 222 2.83 11.25 -26.06
CA ASN A 222 2.36 10.51 -24.87
C ASN A 222 3.49 9.63 -24.29
N LEU A 223 3.52 9.53 -22.96
CA LEU A 223 4.49 8.75 -22.20
C LEU A 223 4.27 7.23 -22.34
N ILE A 224 3.02 6.82 -22.58
CA ILE A 224 2.62 5.41 -22.58
C ILE A 224 2.38 4.93 -24.01
N VAL A 225 2.95 3.77 -24.35
CA VAL A 225 2.68 3.06 -25.61
C VAL A 225 1.21 2.62 -25.61
N LEU A 226 0.35 3.35 -26.34
CA LEU A 226 -1.11 3.19 -26.26
C LEU A 226 -1.60 1.77 -26.55
N ASP A 227 -0.96 1.07 -27.50
CA ASP A 227 -1.27 -0.33 -27.83
C ASP A 227 -1.17 -1.27 -26.62
N LYS A 228 -0.35 -0.94 -25.62
CA LYS A 228 -0.18 -1.75 -24.38
C LYS A 228 -1.35 -1.60 -23.40
N LEU A 229 -2.12 -0.52 -23.52
CA LEU A 229 -3.32 -0.28 -22.73
C LEU A 229 -4.53 -1.04 -23.28
N MET A 230 -4.54 -1.33 -24.59
CA MET A 230 -5.54 -2.18 -25.23
C MET A 230 -5.20 -3.67 -25.02
N LEU A 231 -6.14 -4.56 -25.37
CA LEU A 231 -5.90 -6.01 -25.35
C LEU A 231 -4.89 -6.39 -26.46
N TYR A 232 -3.65 -6.71 -26.09
CA TYR A 232 -2.56 -6.99 -27.03
C TYR A 232 -1.82 -8.30 -26.80
N GLN A 233 -1.96 -8.91 -25.62
CA GLN A 233 -1.25 -10.14 -25.26
C GLN A 233 -1.96 -11.38 -25.82
N ASP A 234 -1.21 -12.47 -26.00
CA ASP A 234 -1.81 -13.76 -26.34
C ASP A 234 -2.68 -14.27 -25.18
N MET A 235 -3.96 -14.49 -25.45
CA MET A 235 -4.97 -14.98 -24.49
C MET A 235 -5.30 -16.47 -24.67
N THR A 236 -4.50 -17.20 -25.48
CA THR A 236 -4.69 -18.63 -25.82
C THR A 236 -3.77 -19.59 -25.08
N GLN A 237 -2.88 -19.10 -24.20
CA GLN A 237 -2.04 -19.94 -23.34
C GLN A 237 -2.87 -20.57 -22.22
N PRO A 238 -2.45 -21.68 -21.59
CA PRO A 238 -3.08 -22.23 -20.39
C PRO A 238 -3.29 -21.20 -19.28
N LEU A 239 -4.35 -21.30 -18.49
CA LEU A 239 -4.67 -20.37 -17.39
C LEU A 239 -3.51 -20.18 -16.39
N SER A 240 -2.68 -21.21 -16.18
CA SER A 240 -1.47 -21.14 -15.34
C SER A 240 -0.41 -20.16 -15.86
N HIS A 241 -0.43 -19.75 -17.13
CA HIS A 241 0.55 -18.88 -17.77
C HIS A 241 0.31 -17.37 -17.55
N TYR A 242 -0.70 -16.97 -16.76
CA TYR A 242 -1.05 -15.57 -16.50
C TYR A 242 -0.92 -15.21 -15.01
N TYR A 243 -0.64 -13.94 -14.72
CA TYR A 243 -1.03 -13.30 -13.47
C TYR A 243 -2.52 -12.93 -13.54
N ILE A 244 -3.22 -13.12 -12.43
CA ILE A 244 -4.69 -12.97 -12.33
C ILE A 244 -4.97 -11.95 -11.23
N ASN A 245 -5.65 -10.85 -11.58
CA ASN A 245 -6.02 -9.82 -10.61
C ASN A 245 -6.95 -10.43 -9.55
N SER A 246 -6.55 -10.39 -8.28
CA SER A 246 -7.13 -11.23 -7.22
C SER A 246 -7.37 -10.46 -5.92
N SER A 247 -8.55 -10.66 -5.33
CA SER A 247 -8.96 -10.09 -4.06
C SER A 247 -8.96 -11.16 -2.94
N HIS A 248 -8.79 -10.69 -1.72
CA HIS A 248 -8.91 -11.43 -0.45
C HIS A 248 -10.03 -10.79 0.37
N ASN A 249 -10.81 -11.61 1.09
CA ASN A 249 -11.97 -11.22 1.91
C ASN A 249 -12.85 -10.13 1.24
N THR A 250 -13.23 -10.38 -0.02
CA THR A 250 -13.80 -9.39 -0.96
C THR A 250 -15.10 -8.74 -0.49
N TYR A 251 -15.78 -9.32 0.49
CA TYR A 251 -16.97 -8.74 1.11
C TYR A 251 -16.65 -7.54 2.02
N LEU A 252 -15.44 -7.44 2.59
CA LEU A 252 -15.09 -6.41 3.58
C LEU A 252 -14.81 -5.04 2.96
N THR A 253 -15.38 -3.98 3.55
CA THR A 253 -15.13 -2.59 3.18
C THR A 253 -14.13 -1.87 4.10
N ALA A 254 -13.64 -2.52 5.16
CA ALA A 254 -12.74 -1.92 6.15
C ALA A 254 -11.79 -2.96 6.80
N GLY A 255 -11.43 -2.77 8.08
CA GLY A 255 -10.57 -3.68 8.86
C GLY A 255 -11.18 -5.07 9.08
N GLN A 256 -10.32 -6.07 9.35
CA GLN A 256 -10.73 -7.48 9.40
C GLN A 256 -11.55 -7.86 10.65
N PHE A 257 -11.48 -7.09 11.74
CA PHE A 257 -12.10 -7.47 13.02
C PHE A 257 -13.51 -6.88 13.25
N SER A 258 -13.79 -5.71 12.69
CA SER A 258 -15.04 -4.96 12.91
C SER A 258 -15.47 -4.13 11.70
N GLY A 259 -14.99 -4.50 10.51
CA GLY A 259 -15.38 -3.88 9.26
C GLY A 259 -16.78 -4.28 8.81
N THR A 260 -17.46 -3.37 8.13
CA THR A 260 -18.71 -3.68 7.44
C THR A 260 -18.46 -4.56 6.21
N SER A 261 -19.30 -5.58 6.04
CA SER A 261 -19.38 -6.39 4.83
C SER A 261 -20.43 -5.82 3.87
N SER A 262 -20.22 -5.92 2.55
CA SER A 262 -21.15 -5.38 1.55
C SER A 262 -21.15 -6.16 0.23
N PRO A 263 -22.33 -6.49 -0.36
CA PRO A 263 -22.42 -7.01 -1.72
C PRO A 263 -21.84 -6.05 -2.77
N GLU A 264 -21.81 -4.74 -2.48
CA GLU A 264 -21.29 -3.73 -3.41
C GLU A 264 -19.78 -3.82 -3.62
N MET A 265 -19.02 -4.30 -2.64
CA MET A 265 -17.57 -4.46 -2.80
C MET A 265 -17.23 -5.52 -3.87
N TYR A 266 -18.07 -6.54 -4.06
CA TYR A 266 -17.95 -7.46 -5.20
C TYR A 266 -18.18 -6.74 -6.53
N ARG A 267 -19.17 -5.84 -6.62
CA ARG A 267 -19.40 -5.04 -7.84
C ARG A 267 -18.18 -4.19 -8.17
N GLN A 268 -17.70 -3.39 -7.23
CA GLN A 268 -16.56 -2.48 -7.44
C GLN A 268 -15.27 -3.25 -7.75
N THR A 269 -15.01 -4.35 -7.03
CA THR A 269 -13.84 -5.23 -7.26
C THR A 269 -13.87 -5.83 -8.66
N LEU A 270 -15.00 -6.38 -9.11
CA LEU A 270 -15.14 -6.95 -10.45
C LEU A 270 -15.05 -5.87 -11.54
N LEU A 271 -15.68 -4.70 -11.32
CA LEU A 271 -15.62 -3.54 -12.21
C LEU A 271 -14.20 -2.96 -12.33
N ALA A 272 -13.36 -3.04 -11.29
CA ALA A 272 -11.95 -2.69 -11.32
C ALA A 272 -11.08 -3.66 -12.15
N GLY A 273 -11.67 -4.73 -12.70
CA GLY A 273 -10.97 -5.75 -13.47
C GLY A 273 -10.38 -6.86 -12.61
N CYS A 274 -10.83 -7.02 -11.35
CA CYS A 274 -10.50 -8.22 -10.57
C CYS A 274 -11.18 -9.45 -11.16
N ARG A 275 -10.50 -10.61 -11.15
CA ARG A 275 -10.93 -11.88 -11.76
C ARG A 275 -10.93 -13.05 -10.77
N CYS A 276 -10.47 -12.86 -9.53
CA CYS A 276 -10.58 -13.85 -8.46
C CYS A 276 -11.10 -13.15 -7.19
N VAL A 277 -12.26 -13.58 -6.66
CA VAL A 277 -12.93 -12.97 -5.50
C VAL A 277 -13.23 -14.03 -4.43
N GLU A 278 -13.31 -13.60 -3.17
CA GLU A 278 -13.41 -14.47 -1.98
C GLU A 278 -14.81 -14.42 -1.36
N LEU A 279 -15.35 -15.58 -0.97
CA LEU A 279 -16.66 -15.76 -0.35
C LEU A 279 -16.53 -16.70 0.86
N ASP A 280 -16.51 -16.14 2.06
CA ASP A 280 -16.36 -16.90 3.31
C ASP A 280 -17.75 -17.27 3.82
N CYS A 281 -18.18 -18.48 3.53
CA CYS A 281 -19.58 -18.90 3.62
C CYS A 281 -19.86 -19.58 4.97
N TRP A 282 -20.75 -18.98 5.76
CA TRP A 282 -21.15 -19.44 7.10
C TRP A 282 -22.62 -19.83 7.14
N LYS A 283 -22.98 -20.64 8.15
CA LYS A 283 -24.34 -21.14 8.32
C LYS A 283 -25.33 -20.04 8.69
N GLY A 284 -26.48 -20.05 8.02
CA GLY A 284 -27.60 -19.16 8.30
C GLY A 284 -28.27 -19.48 9.63
N ARG A 285 -28.65 -18.43 10.37
CA ARG A 285 -29.42 -18.52 11.61
C ARG A 285 -30.89 -18.93 11.30
N PRO A 286 -31.59 -19.64 12.21
CA PRO A 286 -33.04 -19.82 12.12
C PRO A 286 -33.78 -18.46 12.21
N PRO A 287 -35.02 -18.33 11.69
CA PRO A 287 -35.83 -19.38 11.06
C PRO A 287 -35.55 -19.60 9.57
N ASP A 288 -34.95 -18.64 8.86
CA ASP A 288 -34.90 -18.64 7.39
C ASP A 288 -33.83 -19.58 6.79
N GLU A 289 -32.82 -19.97 7.57
CA GLU A 289 -31.69 -20.81 7.13
C GLU A 289 -31.03 -20.30 5.82
N GLU A 290 -30.88 -18.98 5.67
CA GLU A 290 -30.18 -18.38 4.54
C GLU A 290 -28.66 -18.37 4.75
N PRO A 291 -27.85 -19.00 3.87
CA PRO A 291 -26.40 -18.94 3.98
C PRO A 291 -25.89 -17.49 3.95
N ILE A 292 -24.91 -17.19 4.80
CA ILE A 292 -24.36 -15.83 4.98
C ILE A 292 -22.87 -15.78 4.60
N ILE A 293 -22.37 -14.56 4.39
CA ILE A 293 -20.94 -14.26 4.25
C ILE A 293 -20.54 -13.27 5.35
N THR A 294 -19.48 -13.59 6.08
CA THR A 294 -18.87 -12.77 7.14
C THR A 294 -17.47 -13.29 7.47
N HIS A 295 -16.65 -12.51 8.18
CA HIS A 295 -15.36 -12.99 8.70
C HIS A 295 -15.58 -13.65 10.06
N GLY A 296 -15.43 -14.98 10.10
CA GLY A 296 -15.87 -15.81 11.22
C GLY A 296 -15.28 -15.43 12.58
N PHE A 297 -16.12 -15.49 13.62
CA PHE A 297 -15.75 -15.20 15.01
C PHE A 297 -15.17 -13.78 15.23
N THR A 298 -15.55 -12.82 14.39
CA THR A 298 -15.24 -11.40 14.55
C THR A 298 -16.51 -10.55 14.63
N MET A 299 -16.36 -9.24 14.80
CA MET A 299 -17.47 -8.27 14.87
C MET A 299 -17.81 -7.67 13.48
N THR A 300 -17.47 -8.34 12.38
CA THR A 300 -17.85 -7.90 11.03
C THR A 300 -19.33 -8.15 10.75
N THR A 301 -19.98 -7.26 10.00
CA THR A 301 -21.41 -7.43 9.68
C THR A 301 -21.63 -8.61 8.72
N GLU A 302 -22.77 -9.27 8.83
CA GLU A 302 -23.17 -10.37 7.95
C GLU A 302 -23.85 -9.84 6.68
N ILE A 303 -23.68 -10.53 5.55
CA ILE A 303 -24.45 -10.29 4.31
C ILE A 303 -24.99 -11.61 3.77
N LEU A 304 -26.13 -11.59 3.06
CA LEU A 304 -26.68 -12.80 2.45
C LEU A 304 -25.78 -13.30 1.32
N PHE A 305 -25.52 -14.62 1.29
CA PHE A 305 -24.78 -15.27 0.20
C PHE A 305 -25.45 -15.03 -1.15
N LYS A 306 -26.78 -15.08 -1.19
CA LYS A 306 -27.60 -14.82 -2.38
C LYS A 306 -27.32 -13.44 -2.99
N ASP A 307 -27.33 -12.38 -2.17
CA ASP A 307 -27.12 -11.00 -2.62
C ASP A 307 -25.71 -10.78 -3.18
N ALA A 308 -24.70 -11.43 -2.60
CA ALA A 308 -23.34 -11.43 -3.12
C ALA A 308 -23.26 -12.15 -4.48
N ILE A 309 -23.91 -13.30 -4.63
CA ILE A 309 -23.97 -14.05 -5.90
C ILE A 309 -24.72 -13.26 -6.99
N GLU A 310 -25.81 -12.55 -6.66
CA GLU A 310 -26.50 -11.64 -7.58
C GLU A 310 -25.60 -10.46 -8.01
N ALA A 311 -24.91 -9.81 -7.06
CA ALA A 311 -23.97 -8.72 -7.35
C ALA A 311 -22.79 -9.17 -8.23
N ILE A 312 -22.28 -10.38 -8.01
CA ILE A 312 -21.26 -11.02 -8.85
C ILE A 312 -21.82 -11.30 -10.25
N ALA A 313 -23.00 -11.92 -10.38
CA ALA A 313 -23.63 -12.25 -11.66
C ALA A 313 -23.86 -11.00 -12.53
N GLU A 314 -24.31 -9.91 -11.90
CA GLU A 314 -24.52 -8.62 -12.54
C GLU A 314 -23.21 -7.99 -13.06
N SER A 315 -22.10 -8.13 -12.31
CA SER A 315 -20.90 -7.32 -12.53
C SER A 315 -19.72 -8.07 -13.15
N ALA A 316 -19.70 -9.41 -13.08
CA ALA A 316 -18.58 -10.26 -13.49
C ALA A 316 -18.02 -9.93 -14.88
N PHE A 317 -18.89 -9.67 -15.87
CA PHE A 317 -18.49 -9.49 -17.27
C PHE A 317 -18.73 -8.07 -17.83
N LYS A 318 -18.98 -7.07 -16.97
CA LYS A 318 -19.20 -5.66 -17.39
C LYS A 318 -17.94 -4.98 -17.95
N THR A 319 -16.76 -5.26 -17.40
CA THR A 319 -15.49 -4.63 -17.81
C THR A 319 -14.45 -5.59 -18.41
N SER A 320 -14.62 -6.90 -18.23
CA SER A 320 -13.77 -7.93 -18.85
C SER A 320 -14.60 -9.18 -19.18
N PRO A 321 -14.55 -9.70 -20.41
CA PRO A 321 -15.26 -10.92 -20.79
C PRO A 321 -14.50 -12.20 -20.37
N TYR A 322 -13.32 -12.07 -19.77
CA TYR A 322 -12.47 -13.18 -19.33
C TYR A 322 -12.97 -13.78 -18.01
N PRO A 323 -12.70 -15.09 -17.76
CA PRO A 323 -13.30 -15.85 -16.69
C PRO A 323 -13.13 -15.24 -15.30
N VAL A 324 -14.05 -15.59 -14.40
CA VAL A 324 -14.00 -15.21 -12.99
C VAL A 324 -13.87 -16.47 -12.12
N ILE A 325 -12.98 -16.44 -11.14
CA ILE A 325 -12.77 -17.49 -10.15
C ILE A 325 -13.42 -17.06 -8.83
N LEU A 326 -14.26 -17.92 -8.27
CA LEU A 326 -14.85 -17.73 -6.95
C LEU A 326 -14.10 -18.60 -5.94
N SER A 327 -13.36 -17.96 -5.04
CA SER A 327 -12.71 -18.59 -3.90
C SER A 327 -13.72 -18.75 -2.77
N PHE A 328 -14.36 -19.91 -2.68
CA PHE A 328 -15.14 -20.24 -1.49
C PHE A 328 -14.18 -20.65 -0.38
N GLU A 329 -14.35 -20.07 0.79
CA GLU A 329 -13.93 -20.64 2.07
C GLU A 329 -15.22 -21.14 2.75
N ASN A 330 -15.35 -22.45 2.95
CA ASN A 330 -16.66 -23.06 3.22
C ASN A 330 -16.75 -23.58 4.66
N HIS A 331 -17.54 -22.89 5.49
CA HIS A 331 -17.80 -23.22 6.89
C HIS A 331 -19.24 -23.69 7.14
N VAL A 332 -20.03 -23.88 6.07
CA VAL A 332 -21.40 -24.39 6.17
C VAL A 332 -21.36 -25.90 6.45
N ASP A 333 -21.63 -26.27 7.69
CA ASP A 333 -21.75 -27.65 8.18
C ASP A 333 -23.00 -28.37 7.66
N SER A 334 -24.11 -27.65 7.49
CA SER A 334 -25.39 -28.19 7.03
C SER A 334 -25.40 -28.59 5.54
N PRO A 335 -25.69 -29.87 5.19
CA PRO A 335 -25.87 -30.30 3.80
C PRO A 335 -27.01 -29.54 3.09
N LYS A 336 -28.09 -29.24 3.81
CA LYS A 336 -29.26 -28.50 3.31
C LYS A 336 -28.87 -27.10 2.85
N GLN A 337 -28.04 -26.40 3.62
CA GLN A 337 -27.55 -25.07 3.25
C GLN A 337 -26.47 -25.13 2.15
N GLN A 338 -25.55 -26.12 2.15
CA GLN A 338 -24.63 -26.31 1.00
C GLN A 338 -25.38 -26.62 -0.32
N ALA A 339 -26.46 -27.40 -0.27
CA ALA A 339 -27.31 -27.66 -1.43
C ALA A 339 -27.98 -26.37 -1.94
N LYS A 340 -28.52 -25.54 -1.03
CA LYS A 340 -29.10 -24.22 -1.30
C LYS A 340 -28.08 -23.25 -1.93
N MET A 341 -26.83 -23.22 -1.45
CA MET A 341 -25.73 -22.48 -2.09
C MET A 341 -25.45 -22.96 -3.52
N ALA A 342 -25.41 -24.28 -3.73
CA ALA A 342 -25.18 -24.87 -5.05
C ALA A 342 -26.35 -24.60 -6.02
N GLU A 343 -27.58 -24.56 -5.52
CA GLU A 343 -28.76 -24.14 -6.28
C GLU A 343 -28.68 -22.66 -6.68
N TYR A 344 -28.40 -21.75 -5.74
CA TYR A 344 -28.20 -20.33 -6.05
C TYR A 344 -27.09 -20.12 -7.10
N CYS A 345 -25.97 -20.83 -7.00
CA CYS A 345 -24.93 -20.81 -8.04
C CYS A 345 -25.46 -21.22 -9.42
N ARG A 346 -26.25 -22.31 -9.51
CA ARG A 346 -26.81 -22.79 -10.79
C ARG A 346 -27.86 -21.84 -11.36
N THR A 347 -28.78 -21.37 -10.51
CA THR A 347 -29.96 -20.59 -10.92
C THR A 347 -29.59 -19.14 -11.27
N ILE A 348 -28.69 -18.50 -10.51
CA ILE A 348 -28.36 -17.07 -10.69
C ILE A 348 -27.29 -16.88 -11.76
N PHE A 349 -26.29 -17.77 -11.85
CA PHE A 349 -25.27 -17.67 -12.92
C PHE A 349 -25.72 -18.31 -14.23
N GLY A 350 -26.58 -19.34 -14.19
CA GLY A 350 -27.04 -20.07 -15.39
C GLY A 350 -25.87 -20.54 -16.26
N ASP A 351 -25.95 -20.24 -17.56
CA ASP A 351 -24.90 -20.54 -18.54
C ASP A 351 -23.52 -19.92 -18.23
N MET A 352 -23.42 -18.96 -17.32
CA MET A 352 -22.13 -18.42 -16.90
C MET A 352 -21.38 -19.39 -15.98
N LEU A 353 -22.05 -20.26 -15.24
CA LEU A 353 -21.38 -21.24 -14.39
C LEU A 353 -20.75 -22.35 -15.25
N LEU A 354 -19.46 -22.63 -15.04
CA LEU A 354 -18.83 -23.82 -15.59
C LEU A 354 -19.05 -24.98 -14.64
N THR A 355 -19.99 -25.87 -14.95
CA THR A 355 -20.25 -27.11 -14.22
C THR A 355 -19.31 -28.22 -14.67
N GLU A 356 -19.38 -28.59 -15.95
CA GLU A 356 -18.62 -29.71 -16.52
C GLU A 356 -17.29 -29.27 -17.17
N PRO A 357 -16.26 -30.16 -17.22
CA PRO A 357 -15.02 -29.89 -17.95
C PRO A 357 -15.23 -29.84 -19.46
N LEU A 358 -14.49 -28.98 -20.14
CA LEU A 358 -14.43 -28.91 -21.61
C LEU A 358 -13.81 -30.20 -22.18
N GLU A 359 -14.40 -30.76 -23.25
CA GLU A 359 -13.96 -32.01 -23.89
C GLU A 359 -12.48 -32.01 -24.29
N LYS A 360 -11.99 -30.85 -24.78
CA LYS A 360 -10.61 -30.59 -25.20
C LYS A 360 -9.60 -30.63 -24.02
N TYR A 361 -10.07 -30.45 -22.78
CA TYR A 361 -9.26 -30.35 -21.58
C TYR A 361 -9.81 -31.25 -20.45
N PRO A 362 -9.79 -32.58 -20.61
CA PRO A 362 -10.31 -33.50 -19.60
C PRO A 362 -9.45 -33.48 -18.33
N LEU A 363 -10.06 -33.71 -17.16
CA LEU A 363 -9.40 -33.70 -15.85
C LEU A 363 -8.51 -34.94 -15.63
N LYS A 364 -7.41 -35.05 -16.39
CA LYS A 364 -6.44 -36.14 -16.36
C LYS A 364 -5.02 -35.60 -16.11
N PRO A 365 -4.09 -36.40 -15.55
CA PRO A 365 -2.70 -35.99 -15.43
C PRO A 365 -2.06 -35.65 -16.79
N GLY A 366 -1.16 -34.66 -16.81
CA GLY A 366 -0.47 -34.18 -18.00
C GLY A 366 -1.30 -33.32 -18.97
N VAL A 367 -2.61 -33.16 -18.73
CA VAL A 367 -3.46 -32.24 -19.52
C VAL A 367 -3.34 -30.82 -18.92
N PRO A 368 -2.98 -29.79 -19.71
CA PRO A 368 -2.87 -28.42 -19.23
C PRO A 368 -4.25 -27.81 -18.92
N LEU A 369 -4.26 -26.68 -18.21
CA LEU A 369 -5.47 -25.88 -18.03
C LEU A 369 -5.97 -25.31 -19.39
N PRO A 370 -7.29 -25.10 -19.56
CA PRO A 370 -7.82 -24.30 -20.67
C PRO A 370 -7.25 -22.88 -20.66
N SER A 371 -7.34 -22.17 -21.80
CA SER A 371 -6.95 -20.76 -21.84
C SER A 371 -8.03 -19.81 -21.31
N PRO A 372 -7.69 -18.57 -20.94
CA PRO A 372 -8.67 -17.52 -20.68
C PRO A 372 -9.66 -17.32 -21.85
N LYS A 373 -9.22 -17.58 -23.10
CA LYS A 373 -10.07 -17.51 -24.30
C LYS A 373 -11.02 -18.71 -24.45
N ASP A 374 -10.62 -19.93 -24.05
CA ASP A 374 -11.50 -21.11 -24.01
C ASP A 374 -12.60 -20.97 -22.92
N LEU A 375 -12.39 -20.08 -21.95
CA LEU A 375 -13.22 -19.87 -20.76
C LEU A 375 -13.95 -18.50 -20.74
N LEU A 376 -14.12 -17.86 -21.90
CA LEU A 376 -14.83 -16.58 -22.00
C LEU A 376 -16.24 -16.65 -21.40
N ARG A 377 -16.57 -15.64 -20.60
CA ARG A 377 -17.84 -15.50 -19.86
C ARG A 377 -18.18 -16.68 -18.94
N LYS A 378 -17.17 -17.42 -18.46
CA LYS A 378 -17.34 -18.51 -17.49
C LYS A 378 -16.90 -18.14 -16.07
N ILE A 379 -17.64 -18.66 -15.11
CA ILE A 379 -17.41 -18.57 -13.66
C ILE A 379 -16.96 -19.96 -13.18
N LEU A 380 -15.83 -20.02 -12.47
CA LEU A 380 -15.23 -21.25 -11.97
C LEU A 380 -15.20 -21.24 -10.44
N ILE A 381 -15.66 -22.31 -9.80
CA ILE A 381 -15.69 -22.42 -8.33
C ILE A 381 -14.44 -23.15 -7.81
N LYS A 382 -13.67 -22.49 -6.94
CA LYS A 382 -12.76 -23.12 -5.97
C LYS A 382 -13.59 -23.49 -4.75
N ASN A 383 -13.79 -24.78 -4.52
CA ASN A 383 -14.21 -25.37 -3.24
C ASN A 383 -13.59 -26.78 -3.17
N LYS A 384 -13.59 -27.43 -2.00
CA LYS A 384 -13.10 -28.82 -1.86
C LYS A 384 -13.91 -29.79 -2.72
N LYS A 385 -13.28 -30.91 -3.08
CA LYS A 385 -13.87 -31.94 -3.94
C LYS A 385 -13.68 -33.35 -3.37
N ASN A 386 -14.77 -34.09 -3.20
CA ASN A 386 -14.72 -35.46 -2.68
C ASN A 386 -14.26 -36.44 -3.77
N GLN A 387 -13.19 -37.19 -3.49
CA GLN A 387 -12.54 -38.06 -4.49
C GLN A 387 -13.21 -39.44 -4.63
N SER A 388 -14.03 -39.84 -3.64
CA SER A 388 -14.65 -41.17 -3.50
C SER A 388 -15.60 -41.57 -4.64
N MET A 389 -16.21 -40.60 -5.33
CA MET A 389 -17.28 -40.86 -6.31
C MET A 389 -16.81 -40.96 -7.77
N SER A 390 -15.56 -40.59 -8.07
CA SER A 390 -15.02 -40.61 -9.43
C SER A 390 -15.00 -42.01 -10.08
N GLY A 391 -14.90 -43.07 -9.28
CA GLY A 391 -14.91 -44.46 -9.76
C GLY A 391 -16.30 -45.10 -9.92
N LYS A 392 -17.37 -44.55 -9.33
CA LYS A 392 -18.69 -45.23 -9.26
C LYS A 392 -19.63 -44.94 -10.43
N ARG A 393 -19.44 -43.85 -11.20
CA ARG A 393 -20.32 -43.49 -12.32
C ARG A 393 -20.00 -44.20 -13.66
N GLN A 394 -18.96 -45.05 -13.73
CA GLN A 394 -18.60 -45.80 -14.94
C GLN A 394 -18.99 -47.30 -14.94
N SER A 395 -19.42 -47.87 -13.81
CA SER A 395 -19.74 -49.30 -13.69
C SER A 395 -21.24 -49.62 -13.57
N SER A 396 -22.10 -48.61 -13.41
CA SER A 396 -23.52 -48.77 -13.04
C SER A 396 -24.52 -48.82 -14.21
N LEU A 397 -24.05 -48.98 -15.46
CA LEU A 397 -24.89 -49.11 -16.67
C LEU A 397 -24.69 -50.45 -17.39
N LYS A 398 -24.98 -51.55 -16.69
CA LYS A 398 -25.38 -52.86 -17.26
C LYS A 398 -25.90 -53.78 -16.15
N LYS A 399 -27.22 -54.01 -16.11
CA LYS A 399 -27.86 -54.98 -15.20
C LYS A 399 -28.69 -55.96 -16.02
N GLY A 400 -28.26 -57.22 -16.05
CA GLY A 400 -28.99 -58.36 -16.63
C GLY A 400 -29.31 -59.39 -15.55
N ARG A 401 -30.42 -60.10 -15.69
CA ARG A 401 -30.91 -61.10 -14.72
C ARG A 401 -30.13 -62.41 -14.77
N ASN A 402 -29.96 -63.07 -13.62
CA ASN A 402 -30.52 -64.40 -13.29
C ASN A 402 -30.15 -64.80 -11.84
N MET A 403 -30.53 -66.00 -11.39
CA MET A 403 -30.88 -66.38 -10.00
C MET A 403 -30.44 -67.85 -9.69
N GLU A 404 -30.35 -68.38 -8.45
CA GLU A 404 -30.67 -67.78 -7.14
C GLU A 404 -29.59 -67.98 -6.02
N PRO A 405 -29.38 -69.15 -5.34
CA PRO A 405 -28.97 -69.12 -3.92
C PRO A 405 -27.81 -70.07 -3.48
N GLU A 406 -27.63 -70.16 -2.15
CA GLU A 406 -26.75 -71.07 -1.35
C GLU A 406 -25.24 -70.72 -1.29
N THR A 407 -24.52 -70.85 -0.15
CA THR A 407 -24.87 -71.14 1.27
C THR A 407 -23.78 -70.60 2.22
N THR A 408 -24.15 -70.34 3.49
CA THR A 408 -23.31 -70.15 4.71
C THR A 408 -22.18 -69.10 4.70
N GLU A 409 -21.73 -68.53 5.83
CA GLU A 409 -21.99 -68.82 7.25
C GLU A 409 -22.06 -67.52 8.09
N GLN A 410 -23.01 -67.45 9.04
CA GLN A 410 -22.98 -66.55 10.21
C GLN A 410 -22.03 -67.15 11.27
N PRO A 411 -21.39 -66.39 12.19
CA PRO A 411 -22.09 -65.71 13.31
C PRO A 411 -21.39 -64.42 13.88
N THR A 412 -21.89 -63.64 14.85
CA THR A 412 -23.20 -63.41 15.50
C THR A 412 -23.17 -62.11 16.35
N SER A 413 -24.35 -61.57 16.70
CA SER A 413 -24.74 -61.07 18.06
C SER A 413 -24.05 -59.86 18.73
N VAL A 414 -24.71 -59.00 19.52
CA VAL A 414 -26.15 -58.80 19.82
C VAL A 414 -26.38 -57.44 20.52
N ASP A 415 -27.55 -56.83 20.25
CA ASP A 415 -28.52 -56.19 21.18
C ASP A 415 -28.15 -54.94 22.03
N ALA A 416 -29.09 -54.07 22.45
CA ALA A 416 -30.55 -54.01 22.18
C ALA A 416 -31.13 -52.58 22.22
N GLU A 417 -32.27 -52.44 21.51
CA GLU A 417 -33.55 -51.77 21.83
C GLU A 417 -33.60 -50.88 23.10
N ASP A 418 -34.01 -49.60 23.05
CA ASP A 418 -35.29 -49.00 22.61
C ASP A 418 -36.43 -49.12 23.64
N THR A 419 -37.09 -48.00 23.96
CA THR A 419 -38.30 -47.93 24.81
C THR A 419 -38.98 -46.56 24.62
N VAL A 420 -40.26 -46.57 24.21
CA VAL A 420 -41.10 -45.38 24.03
C VAL A 420 -42.14 -45.27 25.14
N TRP A 421 -42.31 -44.08 25.73
CA TRP A 421 -43.53 -43.67 26.44
C TRP A 421 -43.78 -42.16 26.25
N ALA A 422 -45.04 -41.72 26.36
CA ALA A 422 -45.48 -40.36 26.10
C ALA A 422 -46.45 -39.83 27.19
N GLY A 423 -46.52 -38.51 27.34
CA GLY A 423 -47.50 -37.83 28.20
C GLY A 423 -47.19 -36.32 28.34
N ASP A 424 -48.19 -35.47 28.10
CA ASP A 424 -48.08 -34.01 28.19
C ASP A 424 -48.12 -33.49 29.64
N VAL A 425 -47.34 -32.45 29.94
CA VAL A 425 -47.82 -31.16 30.48
C VAL A 425 -46.87 -30.06 29.97
N ALA A 426 -47.35 -28.83 29.77
CA ALA A 426 -46.52 -27.68 29.39
C ALA A 426 -46.09 -26.83 30.60
N GLU A 427 -44.84 -26.33 30.57
CA GLU A 427 -44.37 -25.14 31.29
C GLU A 427 -43.52 -24.28 30.34
N GLU A 428 -43.13 -23.08 30.77
CA GLU A 428 -42.83 -21.92 29.91
C GLU A 428 -41.38 -21.84 29.37
N GLU A 429 -41.18 -21.13 28.26
CA GLU A 429 -39.85 -20.81 27.69
C GLU A 429 -39.11 -19.76 28.54
N PRO A 430 -37.81 -19.96 28.81
CA PRO A 430 -36.85 -18.88 28.99
C PRO A 430 -36.05 -18.62 27.70
N GLU A 431 -35.82 -17.35 27.36
CA GLU A 431 -35.05 -16.94 26.18
C GLU A 431 -33.55 -17.25 26.35
N GLU A 432 -33.00 -18.22 25.62
CA GLU A 432 -31.56 -18.51 25.58
C GLU A 432 -30.80 -17.57 24.61
N GLU A 433 -30.44 -16.37 25.08
CA GLU A 433 -29.44 -15.54 24.38
C GLU A 433 -27.99 -16.03 24.66
N ASP A 434 -27.24 -16.22 23.56
CA ASP A 434 -25.76 -16.11 23.45
C ASP A 434 -24.83 -17.19 24.06
N ASP A 435 -25.23 -18.46 24.16
CA ASP A 435 -24.33 -19.54 24.65
C ASP A 435 -23.42 -20.20 23.57
N GLN A 436 -23.36 -19.64 22.35
CA GLN A 436 -22.49 -20.17 21.27
C GLN A 436 -21.00 -19.80 21.43
N LEU A 437 -20.68 -18.77 22.21
CA LEU A 437 -19.28 -18.35 22.46
C LEU A 437 -18.48 -19.30 23.37
N ARG A 438 -19.12 -20.33 23.95
CA ARG A 438 -18.49 -21.27 24.90
C ARG A 438 -18.10 -22.64 24.33
N ASN A 439 -18.60 -22.99 23.15
CA ASN A 439 -18.41 -24.32 22.54
C ASN A 439 -17.44 -24.28 21.35
N LEU A 440 -16.20 -23.86 21.60
CA LEU A 440 -15.07 -23.99 20.65
C LEU A 440 -14.01 -24.91 21.25
N ASP A 441 -13.64 -25.96 20.53
CA ASP A 441 -12.55 -26.86 20.93
C ASP A 441 -11.22 -26.10 21.03
N GLU A 442 -10.36 -26.48 21.99
CA GLU A 442 -9.00 -25.91 22.12
C GLU A 442 -8.21 -26.02 20.80
N GLU A 443 -8.45 -27.07 20.02
CA GLU A 443 -7.86 -27.26 18.69
C GLU A 443 -8.35 -26.24 17.66
N GLU A 444 -9.60 -25.78 17.73
CA GLU A 444 -10.15 -24.79 16.80
C GLU A 444 -9.69 -23.38 17.15
N ILE A 445 -9.74 -23.00 18.43
CA ILE A 445 -9.16 -21.75 18.95
C ILE A 445 -7.69 -21.63 18.53
N LYS A 446 -6.93 -22.73 18.64
CA LYS A 446 -5.50 -22.79 18.26
C LYS A 446 -5.26 -22.74 16.75
N LYS A 447 -6.22 -23.16 15.92
CA LYS A 447 -6.18 -22.99 14.45
C LYS A 447 -6.53 -21.56 14.05
N MET A 448 -7.53 -20.94 14.69
CA MET A 448 -7.87 -19.52 14.49
C MET A 448 -6.73 -18.57 14.87
N GLN A 449 -5.98 -18.90 15.93
CA GLN A 449 -4.77 -18.16 16.35
C GLN A 449 -3.53 -18.44 15.48
N SER A 450 -3.63 -19.30 14.45
CA SER A 450 -2.54 -19.55 13.50
C SER A 450 -2.44 -18.47 12.41
N ASP A 451 -1.40 -18.51 11.57
CA ASP A 451 -1.30 -17.58 10.43
C ASP A 451 -2.28 -17.88 9.29
N GLU A 452 -2.87 -19.08 9.25
CA GLU A 452 -3.86 -19.49 8.25
C GLU A 452 -5.28 -18.96 8.55
N GLY A 453 -5.56 -18.46 9.76
CA GLY A 453 -6.86 -17.87 10.13
C GLY A 453 -8.03 -18.85 10.00
N THR A 454 -9.20 -18.35 9.59
CA THR A 454 -10.41 -19.17 9.37
C THR A 454 -10.21 -20.22 8.26
N ALA A 455 -9.34 -19.98 7.27
CA ALA A 455 -9.00 -20.95 6.22
C ALA A 455 -8.49 -22.29 6.75
N GLY A 456 -7.94 -22.31 7.97
CA GLY A 456 -7.54 -23.54 8.67
C GLY A 456 -8.70 -24.47 9.04
N LEU A 457 -9.93 -23.93 9.16
CA LEU A 457 -11.14 -24.59 9.65
C LEU A 457 -12.11 -25.08 8.56
N GLU A 458 -11.89 -24.78 7.27
CA GLU A 458 -12.82 -25.15 6.18
C GLU A 458 -13.44 -26.56 6.38
N VAL A 459 -14.76 -26.68 6.24
CA VAL A 459 -15.53 -27.93 6.42
C VAL A 459 -15.38 -28.84 5.18
N THR A 460 -15.92 -30.07 5.20
CA THR A 460 -16.01 -30.94 4.02
C THR A 460 -17.14 -30.49 3.10
N ALA A 461 -16.92 -30.51 1.78
CA ALA A 461 -17.96 -30.19 0.80
C ALA A 461 -18.86 -31.42 0.53
N TYR A 462 -20.18 -31.23 0.45
CA TYR A 462 -21.15 -32.26 0.05
C TYR A 462 -21.23 -32.41 -1.48
N GLU A 463 -22.00 -33.39 -2.00
CA GLU A 463 -21.99 -33.73 -3.43
C GLU A 463 -22.43 -32.55 -4.31
N GLU A 464 -23.35 -31.73 -3.83
CA GLU A 464 -23.95 -30.60 -4.54
C GLU A 464 -22.90 -29.52 -4.85
N MET A 465 -22.14 -29.07 -3.85
CA MET A 465 -21.04 -28.12 -4.05
C MET A 465 -19.84 -28.78 -4.73
N SER A 466 -19.51 -30.03 -4.36
CA SER A 466 -18.42 -30.80 -4.97
C SER A 466 -18.64 -31.12 -6.45
N SER A 467 -19.88 -31.02 -6.95
CA SER A 467 -20.23 -31.18 -8.37
C SER A 467 -19.77 -30.00 -9.25
N LEU A 468 -19.68 -28.80 -8.68
CA LEU A 468 -19.40 -27.55 -9.41
C LEU A 468 -17.89 -27.30 -9.61
N VAL A 469 -17.03 -28.08 -8.95
CA VAL A 469 -15.57 -27.86 -8.94
C VAL A 469 -14.90 -28.68 -10.05
N ASN A 470 -14.34 -28.03 -11.07
CA ASN A 470 -13.67 -28.69 -12.21
C ASN A 470 -12.17 -28.38 -12.29
N TYR A 471 -11.76 -27.23 -12.84
CA TYR A 471 -10.35 -26.89 -13.12
C TYR A 471 -9.59 -26.27 -11.94
N ILE A 472 -10.31 -25.87 -10.89
CA ILE A 472 -9.77 -25.13 -9.75
C ILE A 472 -9.95 -25.96 -8.47
N GLN A 473 -9.33 -27.15 -8.40
CA GLN A 473 -9.46 -28.04 -7.24
C GLN A 473 -8.40 -27.70 -6.17
N PRO A 474 -8.75 -27.08 -5.03
CA PRO A 474 -7.82 -26.84 -3.94
C PRO A 474 -7.45 -28.16 -3.25
N ILE A 475 -6.16 -28.35 -2.97
CA ILE A 475 -5.66 -29.36 -2.03
C ILE A 475 -4.68 -28.74 -1.04
N LYS A 476 -4.54 -29.38 0.13
CA LYS A 476 -3.43 -29.07 1.04
C LYS A 476 -2.11 -29.44 0.35
N PHE A 477 -1.21 -28.47 0.21
CA PHE A 477 0.11 -28.65 -0.39
C PHE A 477 0.97 -29.61 0.45
N ASN A 478 1.87 -30.35 -0.20
CA ASN A 478 2.80 -31.27 0.45
C ASN A 478 4.25 -30.89 0.09
N SER A 479 4.66 -31.17 -1.16
CA SER A 479 5.94 -30.71 -1.71
C SER A 479 5.84 -30.45 -3.21
N PHE A 480 6.85 -29.78 -3.78
CA PHE A 480 6.93 -29.56 -5.22
C PHE A 480 7.16 -30.88 -5.98
N GLU A 481 7.97 -31.79 -5.45
CA GLU A 481 8.25 -33.11 -6.04
C GLU A 481 6.99 -33.99 -6.07
N VAL A 482 6.20 -34.00 -4.99
CA VAL A 482 4.93 -34.75 -4.93
C VAL A 482 3.92 -34.17 -5.93
N SER A 483 3.92 -32.85 -6.11
CA SER A 483 3.02 -32.16 -7.05
C SER A 483 3.41 -32.45 -8.50
N ALA A 484 4.70 -32.31 -8.84
CA ALA A 484 5.25 -32.65 -10.15
C ALA A 484 5.05 -34.13 -10.50
N LYS A 485 5.28 -35.06 -9.54
CA LYS A 485 5.04 -36.51 -9.75
C LYS A 485 3.56 -36.85 -9.97
N LYS A 486 2.63 -36.08 -9.38
CA LYS A 486 1.18 -36.24 -9.64
C LYS A 486 0.76 -35.63 -10.98
N ASN A 487 1.43 -34.57 -11.44
CA ASN A 487 1.23 -33.89 -12.72
C ASN A 487 -0.25 -33.57 -13.05
N ARG A 488 -0.96 -32.87 -12.15
CA ARG A 488 -2.39 -32.52 -12.32
C ARG A 488 -2.58 -31.00 -12.40
N SER A 489 -2.62 -30.43 -13.60
CA SER A 489 -2.75 -28.97 -13.79
C SER A 489 -4.04 -28.37 -13.23
N TYR A 490 -5.11 -29.15 -13.14
CA TYR A 490 -6.40 -28.75 -12.53
C TYR A 490 -6.40 -28.72 -10.99
N VAL A 491 -5.26 -28.99 -10.37
CA VAL A 491 -5.07 -28.94 -8.90
C VAL A 491 -4.30 -27.67 -8.55
N ILE A 492 -4.84 -26.92 -7.59
CA ILE A 492 -4.26 -25.67 -7.08
C ILE A 492 -3.92 -25.80 -5.59
N SER A 493 -3.03 -24.93 -5.10
CA SER A 493 -2.74 -24.78 -3.66
C SER A 493 -2.87 -23.32 -3.25
N SER A 494 -3.40 -23.09 -2.04
CA SER A 494 -3.45 -21.76 -1.41
C SER A 494 -2.43 -21.68 -0.27
N PHE A 495 -1.80 -20.53 -0.10
CA PHE A 495 -0.72 -20.29 0.86
C PHE A 495 -0.88 -18.93 1.55
N THR A 496 -0.65 -18.86 2.86
CA THR A 496 -0.44 -17.58 3.56
C THR A 496 0.81 -16.88 3.02
N GLU A 497 0.90 -15.56 3.15
CA GLU A 497 2.11 -14.80 2.75
C GLU A 497 3.38 -15.34 3.44
N MET A 498 3.25 -15.85 4.68
CA MET A 498 4.34 -16.43 5.47
C MET A 498 4.80 -17.74 4.83
N LYS A 499 3.88 -18.68 4.60
CA LYS A 499 4.13 -20.00 4.00
C LYS A 499 4.65 -19.88 2.57
N ALA A 500 4.12 -18.94 1.80
CA ALA A 500 4.59 -18.61 0.45
C ALA A 500 6.00 -17.98 0.49
N GLY A 501 6.28 -17.08 1.44
CA GLY A 501 7.61 -16.49 1.64
C GLY A 501 8.68 -17.52 2.06
N ASP A 502 8.27 -18.50 2.85
CA ASP A 502 9.09 -19.64 3.25
C ASP A 502 9.45 -20.54 2.05
N LEU A 503 8.48 -20.86 1.19
CA LEU A 503 8.72 -21.61 -0.06
C LEU A 503 9.55 -20.80 -1.07
N LEU A 504 9.30 -19.49 -1.20
CA LEU A 504 10.07 -18.56 -2.04
C LEU A 504 11.55 -18.48 -1.63
N SER A 505 11.83 -18.46 -0.32
CA SER A 505 13.20 -18.33 0.20
C SER A 505 13.98 -19.65 0.21
N LYS A 506 13.30 -20.78 0.38
CA LYS A 506 13.92 -22.13 0.41
C LYS A 506 14.03 -22.78 -0.96
N PHE A 507 13.04 -22.58 -1.84
CA PHE A 507 12.86 -23.35 -3.08
C PHE A 507 12.39 -22.52 -4.30
N PRO A 508 13.00 -21.36 -4.61
CA PRO A 508 12.47 -20.40 -5.60
C PRO A 508 12.28 -21.00 -7.01
N MET A 509 13.28 -21.72 -7.53
CA MET A 509 13.21 -22.34 -8.86
C MET A 509 12.11 -23.42 -8.93
N GLN A 510 11.94 -24.23 -7.90
CA GLN A 510 10.88 -25.24 -7.86
C GLN A 510 9.48 -24.61 -7.86
N PHE A 511 9.33 -23.45 -7.20
CA PHE A 511 8.09 -22.69 -7.20
C PHE A 511 7.76 -22.12 -8.60
N VAL A 512 8.77 -21.65 -9.34
CA VAL A 512 8.61 -21.24 -10.75
C VAL A 512 8.16 -22.42 -11.61
N GLU A 513 8.81 -23.58 -11.51
CA GLU A 513 8.44 -24.78 -12.29
C GLU A 513 7.01 -25.27 -11.97
N TYR A 514 6.62 -25.26 -10.68
CA TYR A 514 5.25 -25.54 -10.25
C TYR A 514 4.24 -24.59 -10.91
N ASN A 515 4.54 -23.28 -10.90
CA ASN A 515 3.67 -22.23 -11.45
C ASN A 515 3.62 -22.18 -12.99
N LYS A 516 4.35 -23.04 -13.71
CA LYS A 516 4.10 -23.27 -15.15
C LYS A 516 2.89 -24.17 -15.36
N TRP A 517 2.82 -25.27 -14.60
CA TRP A 517 1.86 -26.36 -14.82
C TRP A 517 0.62 -26.30 -13.93
N GLN A 518 0.74 -25.74 -12.73
CA GLN A 518 -0.33 -25.64 -11.73
C GLN A 518 -0.49 -24.16 -11.32
N MET A 519 -1.49 -23.87 -10.48
CA MET A 519 -1.71 -22.52 -9.97
C MET A 519 -1.58 -22.43 -8.45
N SER A 520 -0.97 -21.34 -8.00
CA SER A 520 -0.92 -20.95 -6.59
C SER A 520 -1.81 -19.74 -6.33
N ARG A 521 -2.49 -19.76 -5.17
CA ARG A 521 -3.07 -18.57 -4.53
C ARG A 521 -2.19 -18.18 -3.35
N VAL A 522 -1.89 -16.88 -3.22
CA VAL A 522 -1.24 -16.32 -2.02
C VAL A 522 -2.20 -15.31 -1.39
N TYR A 523 -2.38 -15.35 -0.07
CA TYR A 523 -3.27 -14.47 0.66
C TYR A 523 -2.60 -13.86 1.92
N PRO A 524 -3.06 -12.70 2.42
CA PRO A 524 -2.50 -12.08 3.62
C PRO A 524 -2.69 -12.97 4.85
N LYS A 525 -1.76 -12.90 5.82
CA LYS A 525 -1.91 -13.60 7.11
C LYS A 525 -2.93 -12.92 8.03
N GLY A 526 -3.60 -13.70 8.88
CA GLY A 526 -4.63 -13.20 9.81
C GLY A 526 -4.18 -12.10 10.79
N THR A 527 -2.88 -11.94 11.07
CA THR A 527 -2.37 -10.85 11.93
C THR A 527 -2.45 -9.44 11.31
N ARG A 528 -2.92 -9.30 10.06
CA ARG A 528 -3.17 -8.02 9.39
C ARG A 528 -4.60 -7.52 9.63
N MET A 529 -4.93 -7.33 10.91
CA MET A 529 -6.26 -6.86 11.36
C MET A 529 -6.67 -5.50 10.77
N ASP A 530 -5.68 -4.69 10.37
CA ASP A 530 -5.83 -3.40 9.70
C ASP A 530 -6.15 -3.49 8.20
N SER A 531 -6.31 -4.70 7.66
CA SER A 531 -6.45 -4.97 6.21
C SER A 531 -5.25 -4.49 5.38
N SER A 532 -4.06 -4.31 5.96
CA SER A 532 -2.84 -3.99 5.21
C SER A 532 -2.44 -5.08 4.22
N ASN A 533 -1.73 -4.73 3.15
CA ASN A 533 -1.25 -5.68 2.14
C ASN A 533 0.21 -6.08 2.30
N TYR A 534 0.58 -7.21 1.70
CA TYR A 534 1.97 -7.62 1.46
C TYR A 534 2.41 -7.20 0.05
N GLN A 535 3.72 -7.17 -0.22
CA GLN A 535 4.26 -6.71 -1.50
C GLN A 535 4.08 -7.78 -2.61
N PRO A 536 3.17 -7.60 -3.60
CA PRO A 536 2.76 -8.68 -4.51
C PRO A 536 3.88 -9.12 -5.47
N GLN A 537 4.77 -8.19 -5.82
CA GLN A 537 5.91 -8.43 -6.71
C GLN A 537 6.75 -9.66 -6.31
N MET A 538 6.93 -9.93 -5.00
CA MET A 538 7.76 -11.07 -4.57
C MET A 538 7.19 -12.43 -4.98
N PHE A 539 5.86 -12.52 -5.15
CA PHE A 539 5.16 -13.74 -5.56
C PHE A 539 4.92 -13.76 -7.07
N TRP A 540 4.69 -12.61 -7.71
CA TRP A 540 4.77 -12.53 -9.17
C TRP A 540 6.16 -12.94 -9.68
N ASN A 541 7.25 -12.60 -8.99
CA ASN A 541 8.61 -13.01 -9.34
C ASN A 541 8.85 -14.54 -9.33
N VAL A 542 8.03 -15.34 -8.64
CA VAL A 542 8.02 -16.83 -8.76
C VAL A 542 6.83 -17.36 -9.57
N GLY A 543 6.08 -16.48 -10.22
CA GLY A 543 5.00 -16.85 -11.12
C GLY A 543 3.66 -17.14 -10.45
N CYS A 544 3.44 -16.79 -9.17
CA CYS A 544 2.16 -17.02 -8.51
C CYS A 544 1.04 -16.27 -9.26
N GLN A 545 -0.03 -16.97 -9.61
CA GLN A 545 -1.09 -16.44 -10.47
C GLN A 545 -2.08 -15.58 -9.67
N MET A 546 -2.61 -16.13 -8.58
CA MET A 546 -3.65 -15.49 -7.77
C MET A 546 -3.04 -14.87 -6.51
N VAL A 547 -2.35 -13.75 -6.69
CA VAL A 547 -1.74 -12.98 -5.59
C VAL A 547 -2.82 -12.06 -5.01
N ALA A 548 -3.54 -12.55 -4.01
CA ALA A 548 -4.76 -11.93 -3.48
C ALA A 548 -4.47 -10.84 -2.45
N LEU A 549 -5.12 -9.69 -2.61
CA LEU A 549 -4.93 -8.48 -1.79
C LEU A 549 -6.26 -7.94 -1.25
N ASN A 550 -6.19 -7.16 -0.16
CA ASN A 550 -7.30 -6.44 0.45
C ASN A 550 -7.60 -5.18 -0.39
N PHE A 551 -8.72 -5.19 -1.14
CA PHE A 551 -9.08 -4.13 -2.11
C PHE A 551 -9.57 -2.83 -1.47
N GLN A 552 -10.04 -2.89 -0.21
CA GLN A 552 -10.43 -1.73 0.58
C GLN A 552 -9.24 -0.86 1.04
N THR A 553 -8.00 -1.35 0.93
CA THR A 553 -6.80 -0.69 1.45
C THR A 553 -5.92 -0.17 0.32
N MET A 554 -5.94 1.14 0.05
CA MET A 554 -5.23 1.78 -1.07
C MET A 554 -3.72 2.03 -0.83
N ASP A 555 -3.06 1.06 -0.19
CA ASP A 555 -1.64 1.11 0.14
C ASP A 555 -0.71 0.87 -1.06
N VAL A 556 0.61 0.94 -0.84
CA VAL A 556 1.62 0.82 -1.91
C VAL A 556 1.51 -0.48 -2.73
N PRO A 557 1.28 -1.66 -2.11
CA PRO A 557 0.88 -2.88 -2.82
C PRO A 557 -0.35 -2.72 -3.72
N MET A 558 -1.45 -2.15 -3.22
CA MET A 558 -2.68 -2.00 -4.01
C MET A 558 -2.54 -0.99 -5.16
N GLN A 559 -1.82 0.11 -4.91
CA GLN A 559 -1.40 1.07 -5.95
C GLN A 559 -0.63 0.36 -7.08
N GLN A 560 0.28 -0.56 -6.76
CA GLN A 560 1.00 -1.34 -7.77
C GLN A 560 0.05 -2.30 -8.51
N ASN A 561 -0.82 -3.01 -7.80
CA ASN A 561 -1.77 -3.95 -8.39
C ASN A 561 -2.68 -3.28 -9.43
N MET A 562 -3.30 -2.15 -9.08
CA MET A 562 -4.19 -1.42 -10.00
C MET A 562 -3.46 -0.72 -11.15
N ALA A 563 -2.20 -0.32 -10.96
CA ALA A 563 -1.40 0.21 -12.06
C ALA A 563 -0.90 -0.88 -13.02
N LEU A 564 -0.62 -2.08 -12.52
CA LEU A 564 -0.19 -3.21 -13.36
C LEU A 564 -1.36 -3.78 -14.18
N PHE A 565 -2.52 -4.02 -13.55
CA PHE A 565 -3.72 -4.54 -14.22
C PHE A 565 -4.54 -3.50 -14.99
N GLU A 566 -4.06 -2.26 -15.11
CA GLU A 566 -4.57 -1.28 -16.09
C GLU A 566 -4.25 -1.68 -17.53
N PHE A 567 -3.13 -2.39 -17.74
CA PHE A 567 -2.64 -2.79 -19.06
C PHE A 567 -3.39 -4.02 -19.61
N ASN A 568 -3.20 -4.32 -20.90
CA ASN A 568 -3.87 -5.40 -21.60
C ASN A 568 -5.42 -5.29 -21.60
N GLY A 569 -5.95 -4.07 -21.74
CA GLY A 569 -7.38 -3.78 -21.84
C GLY A 569 -8.14 -3.85 -20.51
N GLN A 570 -7.49 -3.61 -19.37
CA GLN A 570 -8.02 -3.83 -18.02
C GLN A 570 -8.67 -5.22 -17.81
N CYS A 571 -8.24 -6.23 -18.59
CA CYS A 571 -8.94 -7.52 -18.63
C CYS A 571 -8.75 -8.38 -17.36
N GLY A 572 -7.85 -7.97 -16.46
CA GLY A 572 -7.52 -8.67 -15.22
C GLY A 572 -6.57 -9.88 -15.39
N TYR A 573 -6.06 -10.09 -16.61
CA TYR A 573 -5.13 -11.16 -16.97
C TYR A 573 -3.90 -10.59 -17.67
N LEU A 574 -2.72 -10.95 -17.18
CA LEU A 574 -1.43 -10.54 -17.75
C LEU A 574 -0.54 -11.76 -18.00
N LEU A 575 -0.12 -11.96 -19.24
CA LEU A 575 0.73 -13.07 -19.65
C LEU A 575 2.11 -12.94 -18.99
N LYS A 576 2.60 -14.01 -18.35
CA LYS A 576 3.94 -14.04 -17.73
C LYS A 576 5.05 -14.01 -18.79
N HIS A 577 6.26 -13.62 -18.37
CA HIS A 577 7.46 -13.75 -19.20
C HIS A 577 7.66 -15.21 -19.65
N GLU A 578 8.15 -15.41 -20.87
CA GLU A 578 8.46 -16.71 -21.48
C GLU A 578 9.22 -17.71 -20.57
N PHE A 579 10.23 -17.28 -19.82
CA PHE A 579 10.99 -18.12 -18.88
C PHE A 579 10.11 -18.74 -17.77
N MET A 580 8.99 -18.12 -17.45
CA MET A 580 8.03 -18.52 -16.42
C MET A 580 6.86 -19.33 -16.99
N ARG A 581 6.98 -19.79 -18.24
CA ARG A 581 5.99 -20.57 -19.00
C ARG A 581 6.62 -21.77 -19.72
N ARG A 582 7.81 -21.59 -20.31
CA ARG A 582 8.50 -22.64 -21.08
C ARG A 582 9.08 -23.74 -20.18
N PRO A 583 8.79 -25.04 -20.44
CA PRO A 583 9.32 -26.14 -19.63
C PRO A 583 10.81 -26.40 -19.89
N ASP A 584 11.37 -25.96 -21.01
CA ASP A 584 12.78 -26.09 -21.36
C ASP A 584 13.68 -24.96 -20.79
N LYS A 585 13.09 -23.99 -20.09
CA LYS A 585 13.76 -22.81 -19.55
C LYS A 585 13.66 -22.77 -18.02
N GLN A 586 14.76 -23.00 -17.32
CA GLN A 586 14.83 -22.73 -15.88
C GLN A 586 15.02 -21.23 -15.62
N PHE A 587 14.57 -20.77 -14.46
CA PHE A 587 14.66 -19.37 -14.03
C PHE A 587 14.79 -19.26 -12.52
N ASP A 588 15.85 -18.58 -12.06
CA ASP A 588 16.03 -18.16 -10.67
C ASP A 588 15.79 -16.64 -10.55
N PRO A 589 14.72 -16.19 -9.87
CA PRO A 589 14.46 -14.77 -9.66
C PRO A 589 15.48 -14.09 -8.74
N PHE A 590 16.38 -14.83 -8.09
CA PHE A 590 17.46 -14.31 -7.25
C PHE A 590 18.84 -14.32 -7.91
N SER A 591 18.94 -14.69 -9.19
CA SER A 591 20.23 -14.69 -9.92
C SER A 591 20.82 -13.28 -10.07
N VAL A 592 22.15 -13.20 -10.11
CA VAL A 592 22.93 -11.97 -10.34
C VAL A 592 23.40 -11.87 -11.80
N ASP A 593 23.60 -13.04 -12.43
CA ASP A 593 24.27 -13.19 -13.72
C ASP A 593 23.32 -12.92 -14.90
N ARG A 594 23.87 -12.94 -16.12
CA ARG A 594 23.04 -12.80 -17.34
C ARG A 594 22.11 -14.00 -17.46
N ILE A 595 20.86 -13.75 -17.82
CA ILE A 595 19.90 -14.79 -18.19
C ILE A 595 20.02 -14.99 -19.71
N ASP A 596 20.47 -16.17 -20.14
CA ASP A 596 20.80 -16.40 -21.56
C ASP A 596 19.56 -16.33 -22.47
N GLY A 597 19.60 -15.35 -23.38
CA GLY A 597 18.50 -14.99 -24.28
C GLY A 597 17.69 -13.76 -23.84
N LEU A 598 18.00 -13.14 -22.69
CA LEU A 598 17.33 -11.94 -22.19
C LEU A 598 18.22 -10.69 -22.32
N VAL A 599 17.66 -9.63 -22.90
CA VAL A 599 18.31 -8.32 -22.99
C VAL A 599 17.95 -7.48 -21.76
N ALA A 600 18.90 -7.36 -20.83
CA ALA A 600 18.79 -6.44 -19.71
C ALA A 600 18.70 -4.98 -20.22
N THR A 601 18.04 -4.10 -19.45
CA THR A 601 17.78 -2.70 -19.83
C THR A 601 18.44 -1.75 -18.83
N THR A 602 18.99 -0.64 -19.30
CA THR A 602 19.32 0.53 -18.48
C THR A 602 18.19 1.55 -18.58
N CYS A 603 17.73 2.07 -17.45
CA CYS A 603 16.75 3.17 -17.39
C CYS A 603 17.31 4.35 -16.61
N CYS A 604 17.33 5.54 -17.22
CA CYS A 604 17.65 6.80 -16.55
C CYS A 604 16.38 7.66 -16.46
N SER A 605 16.09 8.23 -15.29
CA SER A 605 14.94 9.11 -15.06
C SER A 605 15.39 10.43 -14.43
N GLN A 606 15.34 11.52 -15.21
CA GLN A 606 15.61 12.86 -14.72
C GLN A 606 14.29 13.62 -14.52
N VAL A 607 13.99 14.00 -13.28
CA VAL A 607 12.83 14.86 -12.97
C VAL A 607 13.23 16.31 -13.21
N LEU A 608 12.50 17.01 -14.08
CA LEU A 608 12.86 18.38 -14.52
C LEU A 608 11.98 19.44 -13.86
N SER A 609 10.66 19.25 -13.90
CA SER A 609 9.71 20.21 -13.32
C SER A 609 8.37 19.56 -12.96
N GLY A 610 7.50 20.32 -12.29
CA GLY A 610 6.11 19.96 -12.02
C GLY A 610 5.15 21.06 -12.44
N GLN A 611 3.87 20.74 -12.58
CA GLN A 611 2.81 21.67 -12.90
C GLN A 611 1.59 21.44 -12.00
N PHE A 612 1.10 22.51 -11.35
CA PHE A 612 -0.11 22.54 -10.53
C PHE A 612 -0.23 21.37 -9.52
N LEU A 613 0.82 21.17 -8.72
CA LEU A 613 0.97 20.01 -7.82
C LEU A 613 0.18 20.09 -6.49
N SER A 614 -0.21 21.29 -6.03
CA SER A 614 -1.01 21.43 -4.80
C SER A 614 -1.83 22.71 -4.85
N ASP A 615 -2.97 22.71 -4.17
CA ASP A 615 -3.90 23.84 -4.05
C ASP A 615 -3.34 24.99 -3.18
N ARG A 616 -2.18 24.77 -2.55
CA ARG A 616 -1.50 25.70 -1.66
C ARG A 616 -0.10 25.93 -2.22
N SER A 617 0.44 27.15 -2.12
CA SER A 617 1.87 27.34 -2.38
C SER A 617 2.70 26.73 -1.26
N VAL A 618 3.23 25.53 -1.51
CA VAL A 618 4.11 24.77 -0.61
C VAL A 618 5.36 24.31 -1.35
N LYS A 619 6.41 23.93 -0.61
CA LYS A 619 7.54 23.24 -1.23
C LYS A 619 7.15 21.79 -1.55
N THR A 620 7.77 21.22 -2.58
CA THR A 620 7.48 19.86 -3.05
C THR A 620 8.77 19.08 -3.33
N TYR A 621 8.66 17.76 -3.37
CA TYR A 621 9.72 16.87 -3.83
C TYR A 621 9.13 15.67 -4.57
N VAL A 622 9.95 15.01 -5.40
CA VAL A 622 9.57 13.82 -6.16
C VAL A 622 10.44 12.65 -5.74
N GLU A 623 9.83 11.47 -5.62
CA GLU A 623 10.51 10.20 -5.39
C GLU A 623 10.35 9.31 -6.62
N VAL A 624 11.41 8.57 -6.98
CA VAL A 624 11.43 7.64 -8.10
C VAL A 624 12.01 6.31 -7.64
N GLU A 625 11.26 5.24 -7.87
CA GLU A 625 11.52 3.90 -7.35
C GLU A 625 11.30 2.87 -8.46
N LEU A 626 12.15 1.84 -8.52
CA LEU A 626 12.00 0.73 -9.44
C LEU A 626 11.44 -0.49 -8.70
N LEU A 627 10.27 -0.95 -9.13
CA LEU A 627 9.61 -2.16 -8.65
C LEU A 627 9.95 -3.30 -9.65
N GLY A 628 10.45 -4.45 -9.18
CA GLY A 628 10.94 -5.50 -10.07
C GLY A 628 11.51 -6.73 -9.36
N LEU A 629 12.55 -7.35 -9.93
CA LEU A 629 13.25 -8.47 -9.32
C LEU A 629 14.02 -8.03 -8.05
N PRO A 630 14.27 -8.92 -7.07
CA PRO A 630 14.84 -8.54 -5.77
C PRO A 630 16.26 -7.95 -5.82
N ARG A 631 16.94 -8.08 -6.97
CA ARG A 631 18.28 -7.56 -7.29
C ARG A 631 18.31 -6.49 -8.38
N ASP A 632 17.18 -6.15 -9.00
CA ASP A 632 17.08 -4.88 -9.73
C ASP A 632 17.38 -3.74 -8.73
N ALA A 633 17.92 -2.62 -9.21
CA ALA A 633 18.53 -1.61 -8.35
C ALA A 633 17.51 -0.96 -7.38
N LYS A 634 17.43 -1.49 -6.15
CA LYS A 634 16.62 -1.00 -5.00
C LYS A 634 17.11 0.33 -4.44
N ARG A 635 17.38 1.30 -5.30
CA ARG A 635 17.63 2.70 -4.94
C ARG A 635 16.32 3.46 -5.10
N LYS A 636 15.64 3.73 -3.98
CA LYS A 636 14.60 4.76 -3.95
C LYS A 636 15.28 6.12 -4.09
N HIS A 637 15.24 6.69 -5.29
CA HIS A 637 15.76 8.00 -5.58
C HIS A 637 14.75 9.08 -5.16
N ARG A 638 15.26 10.27 -4.83
CA ARG A 638 14.46 11.40 -4.35
C ARG A 638 15.13 12.72 -4.71
N THR A 639 14.35 13.65 -5.26
CA THR A 639 14.80 15.03 -5.50
C THR A 639 14.98 15.77 -4.17
N LYS A 640 15.77 16.84 -4.19
CA LYS A 640 15.76 17.84 -3.13
C LYS A 640 14.37 18.49 -3.05
N LEU A 641 14.07 19.00 -1.86
CA LEU A 641 12.91 19.86 -1.64
C LEU A 641 13.13 21.17 -2.40
N THR A 642 12.09 21.72 -3.05
CA THR A 642 12.20 23.00 -3.78
C THR A 642 12.70 24.12 -2.88
N SER A 643 13.53 25.02 -3.40
CA SER A 643 14.11 26.13 -2.62
C SER A 643 13.05 27.10 -2.11
N THR A 644 12.09 27.46 -2.97
CA THR A 644 10.92 28.27 -2.66
C THR A 644 9.65 27.43 -2.56
N ALA A 645 8.66 27.95 -1.83
CA ALA A 645 7.30 27.46 -1.93
C ALA A 645 6.75 27.87 -3.31
N ASN A 646 6.51 26.88 -4.16
CA ASN A 646 5.94 27.03 -5.49
C ASN A 646 5.36 25.67 -5.90
N SER A 647 4.03 25.60 -5.99
CA SER A 647 3.33 24.39 -6.44
C SER A 647 2.74 24.53 -7.84
N ILE A 648 2.89 25.69 -8.49
CA ILE A 648 2.39 25.96 -9.85
C ILE A 648 3.39 25.50 -10.91
N ASN A 649 4.67 25.86 -10.77
CA ASN A 649 5.74 25.45 -11.68
C ASN A 649 7.10 25.22 -10.99
N PRO A 650 7.21 24.30 -10.00
CA PRO A 650 8.48 23.92 -9.42
C PRO A 650 9.43 23.29 -10.44
N VAL A 651 10.74 23.57 -10.32
CA VAL A 651 11.80 23.05 -11.22
C VAL A 651 12.90 22.41 -10.37
N TRP A 652 13.31 21.20 -10.74
CA TRP A 652 14.39 20.43 -10.10
C TRP A 652 15.54 20.28 -11.08
N LYS A 653 16.60 21.08 -10.91
CA LYS A 653 17.83 20.98 -11.72
C LYS A 653 18.79 19.97 -11.08
N GLU A 654 18.44 18.70 -11.17
CA GLU A 654 19.19 17.58 -10.57
C GLU A 654 19.63 16.56 -11.62
N GLU A 655 20.59 15.70 -11.24
CA GLU A 655 21.13 14.65 -12.11
C GLU A 655 20.11 13.53 -12.34
N ALA A 656 20.27 12.78 -13.44
CA ALA A 656 19.37 11.68 -13.75
C ALA A 656 19.52 10.53 -12.74
N PHE A 657 18.40 9.96 -12.29
CA PHE A 657 18.40 8.75 -11.47
C PHE A 657 18.63 7.54 -12.36
N VAL A 658 19.78 6.86 -12.20
CA VAL A 658 20.22 5.77 -13.08
C VAL A 658 19.96 4.40 -12.46
N PHE A 659 19.08 3.65 -13.09
CA PHE A 659 18.86 2.22 -12.86
C PHE A 659 19.71 1.44 -13.88
N GLU A 660 20.99 1.25 -13.52
CA GLU A 660 22.06 0.79 -14.41
C GLU A 660 21.73 -0.53 -15.13
N LYS A 661 21.24 -1.53 -14.39
CA LYS A 661 20.99 -2.90 -14.86
C LYS A 661 19.64 -3.39 -14.33
N ILE A 662 18.60 -3.30 -15.16
CA ILE A 662 17.30 -3.95 -14.97
C ILE A 662 17.37 -5.32 -15.66
N MET A 663 17.27 -6.38 -14.87
CA MET A 663 17.47 -7.75 -15.35
C MET A 663 16.35 -8.23 -16.27
N MET A 664 15.10 -7.92 -15.94
CA MET A 664 13.92 -8.41 -16.65
C MET A 664 12.89 -7.28 -16.81
N PRO A 665 12.97 -6.45 -17.88
CA PRO A 665 12.15 -5.26 -18.03
C PRO A 665 10.64 -5.54 -18.12
N GLU A 666 10.23 -6.75 -18.52
CA GLU A 666 8.80 -7.15 -18.54
C GLU A 666 8.18 -7.27 -17.12
N LEU A 667 8.99 -7.58 -16.10
CA LEU A 667 8.54 -7.64 -14.70
C LEU A 667 8.80 -6.34 -13.93
N ALA A 668 9.43 -5.35 -14.57
CA ALA A 668 9.87 -4.12 -13.93
C ALA A 668 8.92 -2.95 -14.23
N SER A 669 8.63 -2.13 -13.21
CA SER A 669 7.80 -0.92 -13.31
C SER A 669 8.47 0.26 -12.60
N LEU A 670 8.48 1.42 -13.25
CA LEU A 670 8.94 2.66 -12.63
C LEU A 670 7.77 3.30 -11.86
N LYS A 671 7.97 3.56 -10.57
CA LYS A 671 7.07 4.32 -9.70
C LYS A 671 7.62 5.74 -9.54
N ILE A 672 6.80 6.75 -9.84
CA ILE A 672 7.08 8.17 -9.63
C ILE A 672 6.02 8.71 -8.66
N VAL A 673 6.42 9.42 -7.60
CA VAL A 673 5.50 9.97 -6.58
C VAL A 673 5.88 11.41 -6.24
N ALA A 674 4.89 12.31 -6.23
CA ALA A 674 5.04 13.68 -5.75
C ALA A 674 4.53 13.82 -4.30
N TRP A 675 5.21 14.66 -3.52
CA TRP A 675 4.94 14.90 -2.10
C TRP A 675 5.07 16.40 -1.73
N GLU A 676 4.26 16.85 -0.77
CA GLU A 676 4.42 18.16 -0.12
C GLU A 676 5.49 18.14 0.99
N GLU A 677 6.01 19.30 1.35
CA GLU A 677 6.75 19.53 2.61
C GLU A 677 5.91 19.03 3.80
N GLY A 678 6.52 18.20 4.65
CA GLY A 678 5.81 17.47 5.72
C GLY A 678 5.33 16.06 5.35
N GLY A 679 5.43 15.64 4.08
CA GLY A 679 5.18 14.26 3.66
C GLY A 679 3.71 13.94 3.35
N LYS A 680 2.87 14.95 3.08
CA LYS A 680 1.52 14.73 2.52
C LYS A 680 1.64 14.27 1.06
N PHE A 681 0.89 13.23 0.71
CA PHE A 681 0.80 12.71 -0.66
C PHE A 681 0.15 13.73 -1.62
N ILE A 682 0.66 13.81 -2.85
CA ILE A 682 0.07 14.61 -3.93
C ILE A 682 -0.53 13.69 -5.00
N GLY A 683 0.28 12.73 -5.48
CA GLY A 683 -0.08 11.88 -6.60
C GLY A 683 1.08 10.98 -7.03
N GLN A 684 0.75 9.87 -7.67
CA GLN A 684 1.71 8.87 -8.14
C GLN A 684 1.43 8.46 -9.60
N ARG A 685 2.42 7.88 -10.26
CA ARG A 685 2.20 7.04 -11.45
C ARG A 685 3.18 5.87 -11.40
N ILE A 686 2.67 4.67 -11.64
CA ILE A 686 3.45 3.44 -11.82
C ILE A 686 3.25 2.99 -13.28
N ILE A 687 4.33 2.69 -14.00
CA ILE A 687 4.29 2.27 -15.41
C ILE A 687 5.32 1.14 -15.65
N PRO A 688 4.95 0.02 -16.31
CA PRO A 688 5.90 -1.01 -16.74
C PRO A 688 6.95 -0.45 -17.71
N ILE A 689 8.21 -0.85 -17.56
CA ILE A 689 9.35 -0.36 -18.37
C ILE A 689 9.17 -0.68 -19.87
N ILE A 690 8.42 -1.73 -20.20
CA ILE A 690 8.05 -2.13 -21.57
C ILE A 690 6.86 -1.36 -22.18
N ALA A 691 6.24 -0.46 -21.42
CA ALA A 691 5.11 0.38 -21.84
C ALA A 691 5.43 1.88 -21.84
N MET A 692 6.67 2.27 -21.54
CA MET A 692 7.13 3.66 -21.49
C MET A 692 7.86 4.07 -22.77
N HIS A 693 7.56 5.24 -23.29
CA HIS A 693 8.41 5.94 -24.26
C HIS A 693 9.55 6.69 -23.55
N PRO A 694 10.79 6.65 -24.10
CA PRO A 694 11.89 7.50 -23.64
C PRO A 694 11.88 8.86 -24.35
N GLY A 695 12.34 9.87 -23.62
CA GLY A 695 12.38 11.26 -24.07
C GLY A 695 11.83 12.22 -23.03
N TYR A 696 11.57 13.45 -23.47
CA TYR A 696 10.94 14.50 -22.68
C TYR A 696 9.41 14.31 -22.66
N HIS A 697 8.83 13.91 -21.53
CA HIS A 697 7.40 13.59 -21.43
C HIS A 697 6.74 14.22 -20.19
N HIS A 698 5.43 14.44 -20.30
CA HIS A 698 4.59 14.84 -19.17
C HIS A 698 3.96 13.60 -18.51
N VAL A 699 4.28 13.36 -17.24
CA VAL A 699 3.66 12.35 -16.38
C VAL A 699 2.43 12.98 -15.73
N CYS A 700 1.22 12.67 -16.21
CA CYS A 700 -0.01 13.06 -15.51
C CYS A 700 -0.17 12.17 -14.26
N LEU A 701 -0.27 12.79 -13.09
CA LEU A 701 -0.30 12.05 -11.81
C LEU A 701 -1.69 11.48 -11.51
N ARG A 702 -1.72 10.47 -10.65
CA ARG A 702 -2.94 9.77 -10.22
C ARG A 702 -3.05 9.70 -8.71
N SER A 703 -4.26 9.47 -8.23
CA SER A 703 -4.56 9.17 -6.83
C SER A 703 -3.92 7.84 -6.37
N GLU A 704 -4.07 7.55 -5.09
CA GLU A 704 -3.77 6.24 -4.50
C GLU A 704 -4.63 5.14 -5.15
N SER A 705 -5.89 5.46 -5.48
CA SER A 705 -6.80 4.60 -6.25
C SER A 705 -6.48 4.48 -7.76
N ASN A 706 -5.32 4.95 -8.22
CA ASN A 706 -4.91 4.99 -9.64
C ASN A 706 -5.90 5.75 -10.59
N MET A 707 -6.68 6.70 -10.04
CA MET A 707 -7.59 7.58 -10.79
C MET A 707 -6.86 8.86 -11.25
N PRO A 708 -7.06 9.35 -12.48
CA PRO A 708 -6.26 10.43 -13.06
C PRO A 708 -6.59 11.82 -12.46
N LEU A 709 -5.58 12.48 -11.89
CA LEU A 709 -5.69 13.84 -11.39
C LEU A 709 -5.60 14.82 -12.58
N THR A 710 -6.48 15.84 -12.60
CA THR A 710 -6.60 16.72 -13.78
C THR A 710 -5.51 17.80 -13.82
N LEU A 711 -5.11 18.34 -12.67
CA LEU A 711 -4.13 19.43 -12.57
C LEU A 711 -2.68 18.95 -12.34
N PRO A 712 -2.36 18.10 -11.35
CA PRO A 712 -0.98 17.69 -11.05
C PRO A 712 -0.32 16.89 -12.18
N ALA A 713 0.80 17.40 -12.70
CA ALA A 713 1.67 16.68 -13.62
C ALA A 713 3.15 16.94 -13.32
N LEU A 714 4.02 16.02 -13.74
CA LEU A 714 5.47 16.19 -13.74
C LEU A 714 5.99 16.22 -15.18
N PHE A 715 7.11 16.89 -15.41
CA PHE A 715 7.85 16.85 -16.66
C PHE A 715 9.21 16.19 -16.40
N VAL A 716 9.50 15.14 -17.17
CA VAL A 716 10.66 14.26 -16.96
C VAL A 716 11.39 14.03 -18.28
N PHE A 717 12.69 13.77 -18.19
CA PHE A 717 13.47 13.17 -19.29
C PHE A 717 13.80 11.72 -18.94
N LEU A 718 13.45 10.80 -19.84
CA LEU A 718 13.65 9.37 -19.69
C LEU A 718 14.63 8.86 -20.76
N GLU A 719 15.62 8.07 -20.37
CA GLU A 719 16.48 7.32 -21.30
C GLU A 719 16.30 5.83 -21.01
N ILE A 720 15.80 5.07 -21.98
CA ILE A 720 15.63 3.62 -21.86
C ILE A 720 16.39 2.98 -23.03
N LYS A 721 17.33 2.09 -22.71
CA LYS A 721 18.28 1.50 -23.69
C LYS A 721 18.72 0.11 -23.23
N ASP A 722 19.25 -0.68 -24.16
CA ASP A 722 19.80 -1.99 -23.82
C ASP A 722 21.06 -1.85 -22.95
N TYR A 723 21.21 -2.73 -21.96
CA TYR A 723 22.35 -2.73 -21.04
C TYR A 723 23.60 -3.28 -21.71
N VAL A 724 24.58 -2.39 -21.92
CA VAL A 724 25.92 -2.71 -22.40
C VAL A 724 26.91 -2.45 -21.26
N PRO A 725 27.53 -3.48 -20.65
CA PRO A 725 28.59 -3.25 -19.66
C PRO A 725 29.85 -2.69 -20.32
N ASP A 726 30.55 -1.82 -19.59
CA ASP A 726 31.67 -0.99 -20.07
C ASP A 726 32.74 -1.79 -20.83
N ALA A 727 33.06 -2.99 -20.36
CA ALA A 727 34.04 -3.89 -20.97
C ALA A 727 33.75 -4.25 -22.44
N TRP A 728 32.49 -4.14 -22.89
CA TRP A 728 32.07 -4.43 -24.26
C TRP A 728 31.58 -3.18 -25.02
N ALA A 729 31.64 -1.98 -24.43
CA ALA A 729 31.11 -0.75 -25.04
C ALA A 729 31.73 -0.45 -26.41
N ASP A 730 33.05 -0.52 -26.55
CA ASP A 730 33.76 -0.33 -27.82
C ASP A 730 33.35 -1.37 -28.89
N LEU A 731 33.12 -2.63 -28.47
CA LEU A 731 32.67 -3.70 -29.35
C LEU A 731 31.23 -3.45 -29.84
N THR A 732 30.33 -3.03 -28.96
CA THR A 732 28.95 -2.68 -29.36
C THR A 732 28.93 -1.46 -30.29
N ILE A 733 29.78 -0.46 -30.06
CA ILE A 733 29.95 0.68 -30.98
C ILE A 733 30.44 0.19 -32.35
N ALA A 734 31.45 -0.71 -32.39
CA ALA A 734 31.94 -1.30 -33.63
C ALA A 734 30.87 -2.11 -34.38
N LEU A 735 30.07 -2.92 -33.66
CA LEU A 735 28.98 -3.71 -34.24
C LEU A 735 27.82 -2.84 -34.74
N SER A 736 27.53 -1.73 -34.07
CA SER A 736 26.48 -0.78 -34.49
C SER A 736 26.82 -0.01 -35.78
N ASN A 737 28.11 0.13 -36.11
CA ASN A 737 28.56 0.78 -37.34
C ASN A 737 29.94 0.26 -37.79
N PRO A 738 30.01 -0.97 -38.34
CA PRO A 738 31.28 -1.60 -38.70
C PRO A 738 31.99 -0.81 -39.80
N ILE A 739 31.24 -0.23 -40.75
CA ILE A 739 31.77 0.62 -41.82
C ILE A 739 32.57 1.80 -41.24
N LYS A 740 32.03 2.51 -40.23
CA LYS A 740 32.72 3.61 -39.55
C LYS A 740 33.93 3.10 -38.76
N PHE A 741 33.84 1.94 -38.11
CA PHE A 741 34.94 1.35 -37.34
C PHE A 741 36.13 0.97 -38.24
N PHE A 742 35.91 0.21 -39.31
CA PHE A 742 36.94 -0.14 -40.29
C PHE A 742 37.53 1.11 -40.96
N ASN A 743 36.70 2.06 -41.42
CA ASN A 743 37.20 3.34 -41.96
C ASN A 743 38.05 4.14 -40.95
N LEU A 744 37.86 3.97 -39.63
CA LEU A 744 38.71 4.59 -38.61
C LEU A 744 40.02 3.82 -38.42
N GLN A 745 39.99 2.49 -38.49
CA GLN A 745 41.20 1.67 -38.50
C GLN A 745 42.03 1.91 -39.75
N ASP A 746 41.44 1.92 -40.94
CA ASP A 746 42.12 2.21 -42.20
C ASP A 746 42.77 3.59 -42.18
N LYS A 747 42.07 4.62 -41.66
CA LYS A 747 42.66 5.97 -41.49
C LYS A 747 43.76 6.03 -40.42
N ARG A 748 43.77 5.12 -39.44
CA ARG A 748 44.91 4.95 -38.51
C ARG A 748 46.07 4.20 -39.17
N LEU A 749 45.79 3.15 -39.94
CA LEU A 749 46.78 2.33 -40.65
C LEU A 749 47.46 3.10 -41.80
N VAL A 750 46.72 3.93 -42.54
CA VAL A 750 47.27 4.87 -43.52
C VAL A 750 48.17 5.90 -42.82
N LYS A 751 47.70 6.53 -41.72
CA LYS A 751 48.54 7.45 -40.94
C LYS A 751 49.80 6.78 -40.35
N LEU A 752 49.72 5.52 -39.92
CA LEU A 752 50.90 4.77 -39.48
C LEU A 752 51.86 4.53 -40.66
N LYS A 753 51.35 4.13 -41.83
CA LYS A 753 52.16 3.96 -43.05
C LYS A 753 52.82 5.25 -43.52
N ASP A 754 52.12 6.38 -43.44
CA ASP A 754 52.69 7.71 -43.74
C ASP A 754 53.82 8.08 -42.76
N THR A 755 53.77 7.59 -41.52
CA THR A 755 54.87 7.73 -40.54
C THR A 755 55.93 6.63 -40.60
N SER A 756 55.71 5.53 -41.33
CA SER A 756 56.60 4.36 -41.43
C SER A 756 57.09 4.14 -42.87
N GLY A 757 57.68 5.19 -43.45
CA GLY A 757 58.31 5.13 -44.77
C GLY A 757 59.64 4.36 -44.75
N GLU A 758 59.60 3.04 -44.92
CA GLU A 758 60.80 2.23 -45.11
C GLU A 758 61.36 2.29 -46.54
N ARG A 759 62.69 2.28 -46.64
CA ARG A 759 63.45 1.63 -47.71
C ARG A 759 64.61 0.86 -47.07
N PRO A 760 64.93 -0.35 -47.59
CA PRO A 760 64.31 -1.54 -46.99
C PRO A 760 65.33 -2.53 -46.40
N GLY A 761 64.88 -3.34 -45.42
CA GLY A 761 65.74 -4.30 -44.71
C GLY A 761 65.11 -5.68 -44.44
N THR A 762 65.28 -6.60 -45.40
CA THR A 762 65.35 -8.06 -45.16
C THR A 762 64.14 -8.79 -44.54
N GLN A 763 63.24 -9.22 -45.44
CA GLN A 763 62.68 -10.58 -45.58
C GLN A 763 62.01 -11.35 -44.39
N THR A 764 60.81 -11.84 -44.76
CA THR A 764 60.20 -13.16 -44.46
C THR A 764 59.59 -13.48 -43.08
N ASN A 765 58.25 -13.58 -43.14
CA ASN A 765 57.44 -14.73 -42.72
C ASN A 765 57.38 -15.09 -41.22
N LEU A 766 56.24 -14.74 -40.60
CA LEU A 766 55.68 -15.49 -39.46
C LEU A 766 54.43 -16.25 -39.92
N SER A 767 54.47 -17.57 -39.76
CA SER A 767 53.33 -18.47 -39.98
C SER A 767 52.93 -19.16 -38.66
N SER A 768 51.64 -19.08 -38.33
CA SER A 768 50.84 -20.07 -37.58
C SER A 768 51.37 -20.74 -36.28
N ALA A 769 50.42 -20.87 -35.34
CA ALA A 769 50.25 -21.97 -34.37
C ALA A 769 50.81 -21.85 -32.93
N GLU A 770 49.85 -21.86 -31.99
CA GLU A 770 49.71 -22.83 -30.87
C GLU A 770 50.61 -22.85 -29.61
N THR A 771 49.91 -23.08 -28.49
CA THR A 771 50.30 -23.76 -27.22
C THR A 771 51.23 -23.12 -26.16
N ASN A 772 50.71 -23.11 -24.92
CA ASN A 772 51.32 -23.50 -23.63
C ASN A 772 52.77 -23.08 -23.26
N GLY A 773 52.97 -22.39 -22.11
CA GLY A 773 54.32 -22.16 -21.57
C GLY A 773 54.47 -21.46 -20.19
N VAL A 774 54.28 -22.23 -19.11
CA VAL A 774 54.88 -22.13 -17.74
C VAL A 774 55.74 -20.90 -17.33
N ALA A 775 55.24 -20.18 -16.32
CA ALA A 775 55.87 -19.61 -15.09
C ALA A 775 57.20 -18.77 -15.08
N GLY A 776 57.20 -17.76 -14.19
CA GLY A 776 58.35 -16.93 -13.76
C GLY A 776 58.10 -15.43 -14.00
N SER A 777 58.70 -14.46 -13.30
CA SER A 777 59.35 -14.44 -11.97
C SER A 777 59.36 -12.98 -11.46
N THR A 778 59.55 -12.79 -10.15
CA THR A 778 59.76 -11.52 -9.40
C THR A 778 60.14 -10.23 -10.17
N GLY A 779 59.42 -9.12 -9.91
CA GLY A 779 59.89 -7.76 -10.25
C GLY A 779 59.07 -6.64 -9.61
N LYS A 780 59.71 -5.76 -8.81
CA LYS A 780 59.15 -4.50 -8.28
C LYS A 780 60.11 -3.32 -8.58
N PRO A 781 59.58 -2.21 -9.12
CA PRO A 781 60.03 -0.86 -8.81
C PRO A 781 58.88 -0.11 -8.09
N SER A 782 58.99 0.35 -6.83
CA SER A 782 59.80 1.46 -6.29
C SER A 782 59.20 2.85 -6.59
N ILE A 783 58.70 3.52 -5.54
CA ILE A 783 58.26 4.93 -5.54
C ILE A 783 59.23 5.73 -4.62
N PRO A 784 59.59 7.00 -4.93
CA PRO A 784 60.54 7.77 -4.13
C PRO A 784 60.03 8.19 -2.73
N PRO A 785 60.92 8.65 -1.82
CA PRO A 785 60.61 8.83 -0.39
C PRO A 785 60.54 10.29 0.09
N SER A 786 59.98 10.49 1.30
CA SER A 786 60.44 11.53 2.24
C SER A 786 60.08 11.20 3.69
N ASN A 787 61.10 11.23 4.56
CA ASN A 787 61.17 11.45 6.03
C ASN A 787 59.86 11.35 6.87
N GLY A 788 59.79 10.65 8.01
CA GLY A 788 60.81 9.89 8.74
C GLY A 788 61.36 10.61 9.99
N SER A 789 61.16 10.01 11.17
CA SER A 789 61.87 10.28 12.43
C SER A 789 61.93 9.00 13.27
N THR A 790 63.08 8.73 13.89
CA THR A 790 63.46 7.44 14.51
C THR A 790 63.55 7.51 16.04
N VAL A 791 63.20 6.42 16.73
CA VAL A 791 63.86 6.01 18.00
C VAL A 791 63.92 4.46 18.06
N SER A 792 65.07 3.91 18.49
CA SER A 792 65.33 2.47 18.70
C SER A 792 65.03 2.05 20.15
N PRO A 793 64.99 0.74 20.51
CA PRO A 793 66.22 0.12 21.03
C PRO A 793 66.38 -1.39 20.70
N GLN A 794 67.29 -2.07 21.39
CA GLN A 794 67.91 -3.35 21.00
C GLN A 794 67.54 -4.57 21.87
N GLN A 795 67.69 -5.75 21.27
CA GLN A 795 68.28 -7.01 21.81
C GLN A 795 67.85 -7.61 23.18
N ALA A 796 67.51 -8.91 23.10
CA ALA A 796 67.96 -10.01 23.99
C ALA A 796 67.39 -10.09 25.44
N LEU A 797 67.33 -11.25 26.12
CA LEU A 797 67.69 -12.65 25.77
C LEU A 797 66.69 -13.62 26.48
N GLY A 798 66.62 -14.88 26.05
CA GLY A 798 65.46 -15.76 26.31
C GLY A 798 65.38 -16.48 27.67
N ARG A 799 64.26 -17.17 27.89
CA ARG A 799 64.06 -18.28 28.86
C ARG A 799 63.09 -19.32 28.30
N ASN A 800 63.16 -20.55 28.82
CA ASN A 800 62.47 -21.72 28.27
C ASN A 800 61.05 -21.96 28.83
N TRP A 801 60.24 -22.57 27.97
CA TRP A 801 59.09 -23.45 28.21
C TRP A 801 58.66 -23.74 29.68
N ALA A 802 57.48 -23.23 30.06
CA ALA A 802 56.46 -23.97 30.80
C ALA A 802 55.08 -23.28 30.71
N SER A 803 54.01 -24.06 30.83
CA SER A 803 52.62 -23.71 31.17
C SER A 803 52.15 -22.24 31.04
N SER A 804 51.44 -21.93 29.96
CA SER A 804 50.24 -21.08 30.06
C SER A 804 49.14 -21.56 29.10
N ALA A 805 48.12 -22.21 29.65
CA ALA A 805 46.86 -22.35 28.96
C ALA A 805 46.15 -20.99 29.02
N PHE A 806 46.32 -20.16 27.98
CA PHE A 806 45.59 -18.91 27.85
C PHE A 806 44.11 -19.21 27.58
N LEU A 807 43.41 -19.45 28.67
CA LEU A 807 41.97 -19.63 28.74
C LEU A 807 41.31 -18.31 28.34
N PHE A 808 40.72 -18.28 27.14
CA PHE A 808 39.83 -17.19 26.76
C PHE A 808 38.55 -17.27 27.62
N CYS A 809 38.62 -16.65 28.79
CA CYS A 809 37.46 -16.26 29.58
C CYS A 809 36.71 -15.16 28.82
N VAL A 810 35.64 -15.58 28.14
CA VAL A 810 34.56 -14.67 27.78
C VAL A 810 33.80 -14.41 29.08
N SER A 811 33.73 -13.16 29.51
CA SER A 811 32.91 -12.73 30.64
C SER A 811 31.45 -13.15 30.44
N GLU A 812 30.67 -13.29 31.51
CA GLU A 812 29.22 -13.48 31.39
C GLU A 812 28.62 -12.38 30.50
N PRO A 813 27.77 -12.71 29.51
CA PRO A 813 27.13 -11.71 28.67
C PRO A 813 26.09 -10.93 29.47
N GLU A 814 26.13 -9.61 29.37
CA GLU A 814 25.15 -8.69 29.94
C GLU A 814 24.37 -8.00 28.81
N THR A 815 23.07 -7.78 29.04
CA THR A 815 22.17 -7.03 28.16
C THR A 815 21.88 -5.67 28.78
N ILE A 816 21.56 -4.67 27.94
CA ILE A 816 21.11 -3.37 28.43
C ILE A 816 19.84 -3.47 29.29
N THR A 817 19.77 -2.65 30.34
CA THR A 817 18.64 -2.57 31.27
C THR A 817 17.56 -1.57 30.83
N LEU A 818 16.35 -1.70 31.37
CA LEU A 818 15.23 -0.77 31.13
C LEU A 818 15.59 0.68 31.50
N ALA A 819 16.27 0.90 32.62
CA ALA A 819 16.69 2.23 33.07
C ALA A 819 17.65 2.91 32.07
N GLU A 820 18.64 2.18 31.56
CA GLU A 820 19.58 2.68 30.56
C GLU A 820 18.94 2.95 29.19
N LEU A 821 17.86 2.23 28.86
CA LEU A 821 17.04 2.47 27.66
C LEU A 821 16.22 3.77 27.81
N GLN A 822 15.63 4.02 28.98
CA GLN A 822 14.91 5.26 29.28
C GLN A 822 15.83 6.49 29.25
N GLN A 823 17.08 6.36 29.68
CA GLN A 823 18.07 7.46 29.60
C GLN A 823 18.52 7.78 28.15
N LYS A 824 18.16 7.01 27.12
CA LYS A 824 18.60 7.29 25.75
C LYS A 824 17.98 8.58 25.22
N LYS A 825 18.82 9.43 24.60
CA LYS A 825 18.45 10.70 23.91
C LYS A 825 17.30 10.56 22.90
N ARG A 826 17.05 9.37 22.35
CA ARG A 826 15.91 9.05 21.46
C ARG A 826 14.57 8.89 22.20
N PHE A 827 14.59 8.43 23.45
CA PHE A 827 13.41 8.30 24.32
C PHE A 827 13.09 9.61 25.04
N LEU A 828 14.10 10.28 25.61
CA LEU A 828 13.94 11.61 26.24
C LEU A 828 13.38 12.68 25.27
N LYS A 829 13.61 12.54 23.97
CA LYS A 829 12.98 13.37 22.93
C LYS A 829 11.49 13.06 22.70
N LEU A 830 11.07 11.81 22.88
CA LEU A 830 9.67 11.40 22.77
C LEU A 830 8.87 11.99 23.93
N LEU A 831 9.33 11.83 25.18
CA LEU A 831 8.68 12.38 26.36
C LEU A 831 8.41 13.90 26.22
N LYS A 832 9.43 14.68 25.80
CA LYS A 832 9.28 16.13 25.59
C LYS A 832 8.31 16.52 24.46
N ARG A 833 8.08 15.64 23.49
CA ARG A 833 7.03 15.82 22.46
C ARG A 833 5.65 15.54 23.07
N GLN A 834 5.52 14.44 23.81
CA GLN A 834 4.27 14.03 24.45
C GLN A 834 3.79 15.07 25.49
N GLU A 835 4.71 15.59 26.30
CA GLU A 835 4.51 16.71 27.25
C GLU A 835 4.06 18.02 26.57
N LYS A 836 4.40 18.24 25.28
CA LYS A 836 3.91 19.38 24.49
C LYS A 836 2.52 19.12 23.92
N GLU A 837 2.28 17.91 23.42
CA GLU A 837 0.99 17.50 22.86
C GLU A 837 -0.14 17.48 23.91
N LEU A 838 0.15 17.10 25.16
CA LEU A 838 -0.83 17.15 26.25
C LEU A 838 -1.20 18.60 26.63
N ARG A 839 -0.22 19.48 26.83
CA ARG A 839 -0.49 20.91 27.13
C ARG A 839 -1.26 21.62 26.03
N GLU A 840 -0.99 21.29 24.76
CA GLU A 840 -1.78 21.81 23.63
C GLU A 840 -3.22 21.28 23.58
N LEU A 841 -3.50 20.12 24.19
CA LEU A 841 -4.84 19.54 24.28
C LEU A 841 -5.60 20.13 25.47
N GLU A 842 -4.96 20.26 26.63
CA GLU A 842 -5.48 20.93 27.83
C GLU A 842 -5.88 22.38 27.54
N GLN A 843 -5.02 23.15 26.87
CA GLN A 843 -5.33 24.54 26.45
C GLN A 843 -6.54 24.63 25.51
N LYS A 844 -6.75 23.63 24.64
CA LYS A 844 -7.95 23.57 23.77
C LYS A 844 -9.21 23.29 24.60
N GLY A 845 -9.13 22.37 25.58
CA GLY A 845 -10.25 22.10 26.48
C GLY A 845 -10.68 23.31 27.31
N SER A 846 -9.73 24.10 27.83
CA SER A 846 -10.06 25.36 28.50
C SER A 846 -10.73 26.37 27.57
N LYS A 847 -10.22 26.57 26.34
CA LYS A 847 -10.89 27.45 25.36
C LYS A 847 -12.29 27.00 25.00
N GLN A 848 -12.52 25.71 24.77
CA GLN A 848 -13.86 25.21 24.44
C GLN A 848 -14.85 25.41 25.61
N ARG A 849 -14.39 25.34 26.86
CA ARG A 849 -15.20 25.68 28.05
C ARG A 849 -15.48 27.19 28.15
N GLU A 850 -14.48 28.04 27.90
CA GLU A 850 -14.65 29.50 27.84
C GLU A 850 -15.64 29.92 26.73
N GLU A 851 -15.54 29.34 25.53
CA GLU A 851 -16.44 29.57 24.39
C GLU A 851 -17.88 29.14 24.72
N LEU A 852 -18.08 28.03 25.43
CA LEU A 852 -19.39 27.57 25.90
C LEU A 852 -20.00 28.52 26.94
N LEU A 853 -19.22 28.98 27.92
CA LEU A 853 -19.66 29.95 28.93
C LEU A 853 -20.01 31.32 28.30
N GLN A 854 -19.27 31.74 27.26
CA GLN A 854 -19.59 32.95 26.49
C GLN A 854 -20.88 32.79 25.67
N LYS A 855 -21.11 31.63 25.05
CA LYS A 855 -22.36 31.32 24.32
C LYS A 855 -23.58 31.42 25.23
N TYR A 856 -23.53 30.84 26.43
CA TYR A 856 -24.62 30.96 27.41
C TYR A 856 -24.78 32.38 27.98
N SER A 857 -23.69 33.16 28.06
CA SER A 857 -23.73 34.56 28.49
C SER A 857 -24.46 35.45 27.46
N ALA A 858 -24.24 35.18 26.16
CA ALA A 858 -24.98 35.84 25.09
C ALA A 858 -26.49 35.49 25.13
N LEU A 859 -26.84 34.21 25.34
CA LEU A 859 -28.23 33.77 25.45
C LEU A 859 -28.98 34.42 26.64
N LEU A 860 -28.31 34.57 27.79
CA LEU A 860 -28.84 35.33 28.93
C LEU A 860 -29.00 36.83 28.61
N SER A 861 -28.11 37.39 27.79
CA SER A 861 -28.12 38.82 27.43
C SER A 861 -29.18 39.20 26.40
N GLU A 862 -29.53 38.31 25.46
CA GLU A 862 -30.48 38.61 24.37
C GLU A 862 -31.92 38.86 24.84
N GLN A 863 -32.35 38.30 25.98
CA GLN A 863 -33.68 38.57 26.57
C GLN A 863 -33.73 39.83 27.45
N ALA A 864 -32.61 40.33 27.97
CA ALA A 864 -32.58 41.46 28.91
C ALA A 864 -33.02 42.81 28.29
N PHE A 865 -33.09 42.93 26.96
CA PHE A 865 -33.45 44.17 26.27
C PHE A 865 -34.44 43.97 25.09
N PRO A 866 -35.75 43.78 25.36
CA PRO A 866 -36.82 43.93 24.35
C PRO A 866 -37.06 45.41 23.97
N GLY A 867 -35.98 46.16 23.68
CA GLY A 867 -35.93 47.64 23.67
C GLY A 867 -35.65 48.32 22.32
N GLY A 868 -35.22 47.58 21.30
CA GLY A 868 -35.35 47.92 19.87
C GLY A 868 -34.49 49.05 19.25
N LYS A 869 -34.09 48.81 17.98
CA LYS A 869 -34.26 49.77 16.87
C LYS A 869 -34.18 49.05 15.51
N LYS A 870 -34.79 49.65 14.48
CA LYS A 870 -35.12 48.97 13.21
C LYS A 870 -34.01 49.06 12.17
N ARG A 871 -33.83 48.00 11.38
CA ARG A 871 -33.56 48.10 9.93
C ARG A 871 -34.35 47.03 9.18
N THR A 872 -34.56 47.23 7.88
CA THR A 872 -35.77 46.74 7.19
C THR A 872 -35.45 46.18 5.80
N ILE A 873 -36.05 45.05 5.43
CA ILE A 873 -36.61 44.66 4.10
C ILE A 873 -36.91 43.13 4.16
N ARG A 874 -38.05 42.49 3.82
CA ARG A 874 -39.22 42.61 2.89
C ARG A 874 -39.16 41.64 1.68
N THR A 875 -39.85 40.50 1.76
CA THR A 875 -40.40 39.66 0.65
C THR A 875 -41.25 38.51 1.24
N ARG A 876 -42.16 37.81 0.53
CA ARG A 876 -43.39 38.29 -0.15
C ARG A 876 -44.45 37.14 -0.12
N LYS A 877 -45.77 37.43 -0.11
CA LYS A 877 -46.86 36.41 0.06
C LYS A 877 -47.51 35.94 -1.26
N THR A 878 -48.04 34.69 -1.28
CA THR A 878 -49.41 34.23 -1.72
C THR A 878 -49.53 32.70 -1.50
N GLN A 879 -50.54 32.00 -0.92
CA GLN A 879 -51.86 32.27 -0.29
C GLN A 879 -53.15 31.88 -1.07
N LYS A 880 -53.63 30.62 -0.93
CA LYS A 880 -54.97 30.05 -1.25
C LYS A 880 -55.10 28.66 -0.55
N LYS A 881 -56.24 28.12 -0.06
CA LYS A 881 -57.65 28.52 0.25
C LYS A 881 -58.25 27.36 1.14
N ARG A 882 -59.41 27.38 1.81
CA ARG A 882 -60.53 28.33 2.01
C ARG A 882 -60.32 29.03 3.38
N SER A 883 -61.13 29.06 4.46
CA SER A 883 -62.57 28.89 4.85
C SER A 883 -62.77 29.83 6.07
N VAL A 884 -63.86 30.53 6.40
CA VAL A 884 -65.34 30.44 6.26
C VAL A 884 -66.00 29.77 7.49
N THR A 885 -66.75 30.43 8.40
CA THR A 885 -67.10 31.88 8.65
C THR A 885 -67.53 32.05 10.17
N PRO A 886 -68.36 33.02 10.65
CA PRO A 886 -67.93 34.35 11.17
C PRO A 886 -68.47 34.77 12.57
N SER A 887 -68.09 35.97 13.05
CA SER A 887 -68.77 36.85 14.07
C SER A 887 -68.94 36.31 15.53
N ASP A 888 -68.96 37.12 16.60
CA ASP A 888 -68.78 38.58 16.74
C ASP A 888 -68.07 38.98 18.08
N ALA A 889 -67.93 40.29 18.36
CA ALA A 889 -66.92 40.83 19.29
C ALA A 889 -67.30 41.05 20.79
N GLY A 890 -66.28 40.99 21.66
CA GLY A 890 -66.18 41.70 22.96
C GLY A 890 -66.23 40.84 24.25
N THR A 891 -65.58 41.17 25.39
CA THR A 891 -64.60 42.25 25.71
C THR A 891 -63.79 41.90 26.99
N SER A 892 -62.47 42.16 26.99
CA SER A 892 -61.49 42.32 28.11
C SER A 892 -61.53 41.48 29.42
N ALA A 893 -60.37 40.87 29.76
CA ALA A 893 -59.82 40.81 31.13
C ALA A 893 -58.28 40.59 31.09
N ASN A 894 -57.53 40.97 32.13
CA ASN A 894 -56.06 41.12 32.09
C ASN A 894 -55.25 39.89 32.58
N PRO A 895 -54.10 39.56 31.95
CA PRO A 895 -53.10 38.64 32.49
C PRO A 895 -51.86 39.39 33.04
N VAL A 896 -51.73 39.52 34.38
CA VAL A 896 -50.56 40.16 35.03
C VAL A 896 -50.06 39.37 36.26
N LYS A 897 -50.07 38.03 36.16
CA LYS A 897 -49.47 37.11 37.17
C LYS A 897 -48.76 35.89 36.58
N ALA A 898 -48.58 35.85 35.26
CA ALA A 898 -47.93 34.72 34.56
C ALA A 898 -46.49 34.99 34.13
N ALA A 899 -46.07 36.26 34.03
CA ALA A 899 -44.75 36.63 33.49
C ALA A 899 -43.60 36.22 34.43
N GLU A 900 -43.65 36.65 35.69
CA GLU A 900 -42.57 36.45 36.67
C GLU A 900 -42.26 34.97 36.95
N SER A 901 -43.26 34.08 36.89
CA SER A 901 -43.04 32.63 37.05
C SER A 901 -42.49 31.93 35.80
N ILE A 902 -42.63 32.53 34.62
CA ILE A 902 -42.12 31.96 33.37
C ILE A 902 -40.62 32.24 33.23
N ASP A 903 -40.17 33.46 33.56
CA ASP A 903 -38.75 33.82 33.51
C ASP A 903 -37.91 32.97 34.49
N HIS A 904 -38.39 32.76 35.73
CA HIS A 904 -37.68 31.93 36.71
C HIS A 904 -37.62 30.45 36.30
N HIS A 905 -38.67 29.89 35.69
CA HIS A 905 -38.63 28.52 35.16
C HIS A 905 -37.60 28.39 34.03
N TRP A 906 -37.59 29.35 33.10
CA TRP A 906 -36.66 29.36 31.98
C TRP A 906 -35.20 29.50 32.44
N LEU A 907 -34.92 30.34 33.44
CA LEU A 907 -33.58 30.50 34.01
C LEU A 907 -33.06 29.20 34.65
N VAL A 908 -33.92 28.44 35.34
CA VAL A 908 -33.56 27.12 35.89
C VAL A 908 -33.29 26.12 34.76
N GLU A 909 -34.17 26.04 33.76
CA GLU A 909 -34.00 25.15 32.60
C GLU A 909 -32.70 25.45 31.82
N LEU A 910 -32.35 26.73 31.66
CA LEU A 910 -31.09 27.13 31.01
C LEU A 910 -29.87 26.79 31.88
N ARG A 911 -29.98 26.94 33.21
CA ARG A 911 -28.91 26.58 34.16
C ARG A 911 -28.63 25.07 34.15
N GLU A 912 -29.67 24.25 34.19
CA GLU A 912 -29.56 22.78 34.09
C GLU A 912 -28.96 22.36 32.74
N ARG A 913 -29.36 23.02 31.64
CA ARG A 913 -28.80 22.77 30.31
C ARG A 913 -27.33 23.17 30.18
N LEU A 914 -26.91 24.26 30.81
CA LEU A 914 -25.49 24.65 30.92
C LEU A 914 -24.69 23.63 31.78
N GLU A 915 -25.26 23.14 32.88
CA GLU A 915 -24.63 22.12 33.73
C GLU A 915 -24.42 20.80 32.96
N MET A 916 -25.43 20.36 32.19
CA MET A 916 -25.34 19.20 31.28
C MET A 916 -24.34 19.39 30.13
N ASP A 917 -24.38 20.52 29.41
CA ASP A 917 -23.44 20.82 28.32
C ASP A 917 -21.98 20.85 28.82
N LEU A 918 -21.74 21.40 30.03
CA LEU A 918 -20.41 21.45 30.66
C LEU A 918 -19.92 20.07 31.13
N ILE A 919 -20.79 19.23 31.70
CA ILE A 919 -20.45 17.85 32.06
C ILE A 919 -20.08 17.09 30.79
N HIS A 920 -20.94 17.08 29.76
CA HIS A 920 -20.67 16.36 28.51
C HIS A 920 -19.40 16.84 27.79
N LEU A 921 -19.15 18.16 27.72
CA LEU A 921 -17.90 18.71 27.19
C LEU A 921 -16.68 18.30 28.04
N GLY A 922 -16.84 18.24 29.36
CA GLY A 922 -15.83 17.77 30.29
C GLY A 922 -15.50 16.28 30.12
N GLU A 923 -16.52 15.42 29.96
CA GLU A 923 -16.35 14.00 29.68
C GLU A 923 -15.67 13.77 28.33
N GLU A 924 -16.06 14.51 27.28
CA GLU A 924 -15.42 14.40 25.97
C GLU A 924 -13.95 14.86 26.03
N HIS A 925 -13.67 15.94 26.76
CA HIS A 925 -12.29 16.42 26.96
C HIS A 925 -11.42 15.41 27.72
N HIS A 926 -11.92 14.83 28.81
CA HIS A 926 -11.19 13.80 29.56
C HIS A 926 -11.03 12.50 28.76
N ASN A 927 -12.02 12.09 27.96
CA ASN A 927 -11.86 10.96 27.03
C ASN A 927 -10.80 11.23 25.95
N ARG A 928 -10.76 12.46 25.40
CA ARG A 928 -9.70 12.89 24.46
C ARG A 928 -8.32 12.86 25.11
N ILE A 929 -8.18 13.30 26.37
CA ILE A 929 -6.92 13.19 27.13
C ILE A 929 -6.56 11.73 27.40
N ARG A 930 -7.49 10.89 27.85
CA ARG A 930 -7.24 9.46 28.14
C ARG A 930 -6.73 8.73 26.90
N ARG A 931 -7.43 8.84 25.76
CA ARG A 931 -7.01 8.27 24.47
C ARG A 931 -5.63 8.77 24.04
N LYS A 932 -5.29 10.03 24.36
CA LYS A 932 -3.98 10.59 24.04
C LYS A 932 -2.87 10.05 24.95
N LYS A 933 -3.15 9.83 26.23
CA LYS A 933 -2.23 9.20 27.19
C LYS A 933 -2.06 7.69 26.94
N GLU A 934 -3.12 6.97 26.57
CA GLU A 934 -3.07 5.59 26.07
C GLU A 934 -2.13 5.48 24.85
N GLN A 935 -2.33 6.34 23.84
CA GLN A 935 -1.42 6.43 22.68
C GLN A 935 0.03 6.73 23.11
N HIS A 936 0.24 7.66 24.03
CA HIS A 936 1.57 8.03 24.50
C HIS A 936 2.28 6.89 25.25
N ALA A 937 1.55 6.05 25.99
CA ALA A 937 2.09 4.87 26.66
C ALA A 937 2.60 3.83 25.65
N THR A 938 1.79 3.47 24.66
CA THR A 938 2.20 2.52 23.60
C THR A 938 3.31 3.09 22.72
N GLU A 939 3.32 4.39 22.42
CA GLU A 939 4.46 5.06 21.77
C GLU A 939 5.76 4.92 22.60
N GLN A 940 5.70 5.09 23.92
CA GLN A 940 6.87 4.94 24.81
C GLN A 940 7.39 3.50 24.80
N VAL A 941 6.50 2.51 24.95
CA VAL A 941 6.86 1.08 24.98
C VAL A 941 7.42 0.64 23.64
N ALA A 942 6.79 1.00 22.52
CA ALA A 942 7.30 0.73 21.17
C ALA A 942 8.70 1.32 20.97
N ARG A 943 8.94 2.55 21.46
CA ARG A 943 10.26 3.21 21.36
C ARG A 943 11.33 2.57 22.24
N ILE A 944 10.98 2.02 23.41
CA ILE A 944 11.89 1.24 24.25
C ILE A 944 12.18 -0.11 23.60
N LEU A 945 11.18 -0.81 23.06
CA LEU A 945 11.36 -2.09 22.34
C LEU A 945 12.22 -1.94 21.09
N GLU A 946 12.11 -0.83 20.35
CA GLU A 946 12.99 -0.49 19.22
C GLU A 946 14.45 -0.34 19.68
N LEU A 947 14.69 0.46 20.72
CA LEU A 947 16.04 0.69 21.27
C LEU A 947 16.65 -0.57 21.88
N ALA A 948 15.83 -1.43 22.50
CA ALA A 948 16.23 -2.74 22.99
C ALA A 948 16.68 -3.61 21.81
N ARG A 949 15.84 -3.78 20.78
CA ARG A 949 16.15 -4.60 19.60
C ARG A 949 17.39 -4.11 18.84
N GLU A 950 17.57 -2.79 18.68
CA GLU A 950 18.80 -2.20 18.10
C GLU A 950 20.06 -2.64 18.88
N LYS A 951 20.02 -2.61 20.22
CA LYS A 951 21.14 -2.96 21.09
C LYS A 951 21.38 -4.47 21.17
N GLN A 952 20.31 -5.26 21.27
CA GLN A 952 20.34 -6.73 21.32
C GLN A 952 20.92 -7.33 20.03
N ALA A 953 20.52 -6.80 18.87
CA ALA A 953 21.09 -7.19 17.58
C ALA A 953 22.58 -6.85 17.45
N ALA A 954 23.04 -5.75 18.07
CA ALA A 954 24.46 -5.40 18.12
C ALA A 954 25.26 -6.35 19.03
N GLU A 955 24.71 -6.76 20.18
CA GLU A 955 25.32 -7.74 21.09
C GLU A 955 25.49 -9.12 20.41
N LEU A 956 24.42 -9.64 19.78
CA LEU A 956 24.45 -10.90 19.01
C LEU A 956 25.34 -10.84 17.76
N ARG A 957 25.66 -9.65 17.26
CA ARG A 957 26.67 -9.44 16.21
C ARG A 957 28.08 -9.51 16.79
N VAL A 958 28.36 -8.75 17.85
CA VAL A 958 29.68 -8.78 18.53
C VAL A 958 30.05 -10.19 18.97
N LEU A 959 29.09 -10.97 19.50
CA LEU A 959 29.34 -12.37 19.90
C LEU A 959 29.74 -13.26 18.72
N ARG A 960 29.10 -13.11 17.55
CA ARG A 960 29.43 -13.87 16.33
C ARG A 960 30.75 -13.43 15.72
N ASP A 961 30.94 -12.13 15.51
CA ASP A 961 32.19 -11.55 14.98
C ASP A 961 33.40 -12.00 15.84
N THR A 962 33.24 -12.03 17.16
CA THR A 962 34.26 -12.55 18.11
C THR A 962 34.50 -14.06 17.97
N SER A 963 33.44 -14.88 17.80
CA SER A 963 33.59 -16.32 17.62
C SER A 963 34.28 -16.68 16.30
N GLU A 964 33.91 -16.00 15.21
CA GLU A 964 34.53 -16.19 13.89
C GLU A 964 36.03 -15.86 13.90
N SER A 965 36.43 -14.76 14.56
CA SER A 965 37.85 -14.43 14.73
C SER A 965 38.60 -15.50 15.53
N ASN A 966 38.04 -15.98 16.63
CA ASN A 966 38.64 -17.05 17.43
C ASN A 966 38.80 -18.36 16.65
N ILE A 967 37.78 -18.74 15.86
CA ILE A 967 37.83 -19.92 14.98
C ILE A 967 38.91 -19.74 13.89
N LYS A 968 39.06 -18.54 13.32
CA LYS A 968 40.07 -18.19 12.31
C LYS A 968 41.49 -18.30 12.87
N ASP A 969 41.75 -17.78 14.07
CA ASP A 969 43.06 -17.86 14.73
C ASP A 969 43.41 -19.26 15.26
N ILE A 970 42.41 -20.09 15.58
CA ILE A 970 42.61 -21.51 15.86
C ILE A 970 42.99 -22.26 14.58
N LYS A 971 42.22 -22.09 13.49
CA LYS A 971 42.54 -22.70 12.18
C LYS A 971 43.96 -22.32 11.71
N LYS A 972 44.34 -21.05 11.82
CA LYS A 972 45.69 -20.55 11.49
C LYS A 972 46.79 -21.23 12.32
N ARG A 973 46.60 -21.40 13.63
CA ARG A 973 47.56 -22.09 14.51
C ARG A 973 47.65 -23.59 14.24
N MET A 974 46.54 -24.25 13.90
CA MET A 974 46.53 -25.67 13.56
C MET A 974 47.16 -25.95 12.20
N GLU A 975 47.02 -25.04 11.23
CA GLU A 975 47.68 -25.13 9.92
C GLU A 975 49.21 -24.94 10.04
N ALA A 976 49.68 -24.02 10.87
CA ALA A 976 51.11 -23.88 11.18
C ALA A 976 51.69 -25.22 11.71
N LYS A 977 51.02 -25.85 12.69
CA LYS A 977 51.38 -27.18 13.20
C LYS A 977 51.30 -28.31 12.16
N ARG A 978 50.53 -28.15 11.08
CA ARG A 978 50.48 -29.11 9.97
C ARG A 978 51.69 -28.93 9.05
N VAL A 979 52.02 -27.68 8.71
CA VAL A 979 53.21 -27.33 7.92
C VAL A 979 54.49 -27.77 8.64
N GLU A 980 54.61 -27.54 9.94
CA GLU A 980 55.71 -28.04 10.78
C GLU A 980 55.83 -29.57 10.74
N ARG A 981 54.73 -30.30 10.97
CA ARG A 981 54.71 -31.78 10.89
C ARG A 981 55.13 -32.30 9.51
N VAL A 982 54.66 -31.68 8.42
CA VAL A 982 55.05 -32.03 7.05
C VAL A 982 56.52 -31.71 6.76
N GLN A 983 57.04 -30.58 7.23
CA GLN A 983 58.46 -30.22 7.06
C GLN A 983 59.40 -31.13 7.86
N ALA A 984 59.02 -31.53 9.08
CA ALA A 984 59.79 -32.49 9.88
C ALA A 984 59.83 -33.87 9.20
N MET A 985 58.69 -34.34 8.69
CA MET A 985 58.59 -35.59 7.92
C MET A 985 59.50 -35.57 6.67
N LEU A 986 59.48 -34.48 5.89
CA LEU A 986 60.31 -34.32 4.69
C LEU A 986 61.82 -34.30 4.97
N ARG A 987 62.25 -33.98 6.20
CA ARG A 987 63.66 -34.05 6.63
C ARG A 987 64.08 -35.45 7.11
N ASN A 988 63.13 -36.24 7.60
CA ASN A 988 63.40 -37.50 8.31
C ASN A 988 63.13 -38.75 7.45
N THR A 989 62.71 -38.61 6.19
CA THR A 989 62.39 -39.75 5.31
C THR A 989 62.76 -39.42 3.87
N SER A 990 63.62 -40.24 3.26
CA SER A 990 64.13 -40.06 1.89
C SER A 990 63.33 -40.84 0.82
N ASP A 991 62.57 -41.87 1.19
CA ASP A 991 61.70 -42.58 0.26
C ASP A 991 60.46 -41.75 -0.11
N LYS A 992 60.30 -41.53 -1.41
CA LYS A 992 59.20 -40.78 -2.02
C LYS A 992 57.83 -41.46 -1.83
N ALA A 993 57.78 -42.79 -1.76
CA ALA A 993 56.53 -43.52 -1.53
C ALA A 993 56.08 -43.45 -0.06
N ALA A 994 56.99 -43.62 0.89
CA ALA A 994 56.75 -43.41 2.31
C ALA A 994 56.34 -41.96 2.61
N GLN A 995 57.03 -40.96 2.04
CA GLN A 995 56.66 -39.54 2.17
C GLN A 995 55.20 -39.28 1.77
N GLU A 996 54.72 -39.87 0.67
CA GLU A 996 53.34 -39.64 0.22
C GLU A 996 52.29 -40.29 1.14
N ARG A 997 52.60 -41.46 1.72
CA ARG A 997 51.75 -42.12 2.72
C ARG A 997 51.66 -41.29 4.00
N LEU A 998 52.79 -40.92 4.60
CA LEU A 998 52.82 -40.12 5.83
C LEU A 998 52.19 -38.73 5.64
N LYS A 999 52.33 -38.11 4.45
CA LYS A 999 51.68 -36.84 4.11
C LYS A 999 50.15 -36.95 4.09
N LYS A 1000 49.58 -38.07 3.65
CA LYS A 1000 48.13 -38.34 3.70
C LYS A 1000 47.66 -38.56 5.13
N GLU A 1001 48.43 -39.28 5.94
CA GLU A 1001 48.16 -39.51 7.36
C GLU A 1001 48.18 -38.20 8.18
N ILE A 1002 49.22 -37.37 8.04
CA ILE A 1002 49.32 -36.06 8.69
C ILE A 1002 48.16 -35.14 8.30
N ASN A 1003 47.73 -35.15 7.04
CA ASN A 1003 46.56 -34.40 6.60
C ASN A 1003 45.27 -34.92 7.25
N ASN A 1004 45.04 -36.23 7.28
CA ASN A 1004 43.85 -36.82 7.89
C ASN A 1004 43.77 -36.54 9.41
N SER A 1005 44.89 -36.70 10.13
CA SER A 1005 45.03 -36.34 11.55
C SER A 1005 44.71 -34.85 11.78
N HIS A 1006 45.29 -33.94 10.99
CA HIS A 1006 45.00 -32.51 11.10
C HIS A 1006 43.52 -32.19 10.85
N ILE A 1007 42.88 -32.80 9.85
CA ILE A 1007 41.45 -32.60 9.57
C ILE A 1007 40.60 -33.01 10.78
N GLN A 1008 40.88 -34.17 11.39
CA GLN A 1008 40.17 -34.62 12.60
C GLN A 1008 40.39 -33.68 13.79
N GLU A 1009 41.64 -33.27 14.06
CA GLU A 1009 41.96 -32.30 15.12
C GLU A 1009 41.24 -30.96 14.94
N VAL A 1010 41.21 -30.42 13.72
CA VAL A 1010 40.54 -29.16 13.40
C VAL A 1010 39.02 -29.29 13.54
N VAL A 1011 38.42 -30.36 13.02
CA VAL A 1011 36.97 -30.58 13.12
C VAL A 1011 36.53 -30.70 14.58
N GLN A 1012 37.24 -31.48 15.41
CA GLN A 1012 36.93 -31.60 16.84
C GLN A 1012 37.09 -30.27 17.59
N THR A 1013 38.15 -29.51 17.30
CA THR A 1013 38.43 -28.24 17.98
C THR A 1013 37.42 -27.15 17.59
N VAL A 1014 37.04 -27.08 16.31
CA VAL A 1014 35.99 -26.17 15.83
C VAL A 1014 34.64 -26.54 16.44
N LYS A 1015 34.25 -27.83 16.44
CA LYS A 1015 32.98 -28.29 17.02
C LYS A 1015 32.85 -27.86 18.49
N ARG A 1016 33.88 -28.11 19.32
CA ARG A 1016 33.90 -27.73 20.74
C ARG A 1016 33.80 -26.22 20.96
N MET A 1017 34.37 -25.40 20.07
CA MET A 1017 34.21 -23.94 20.13
C MET A 1017 32.81 -23.49 19.71
N THR A 1018 32.24 -24.07 18.65
CA THR A 1018 30.86 -23.78 18.22
C THR A 1018 29.86 -24.15 19.32
N GLU A 1019 30.03 -25.30 19.98
CA GLU A 1019 29.24 -25.71 21.15
C GLU A 1019 29.37 -24.71 22.31
N LYS A 1020 30.57 -24.18 22.58
CA LYS A 1020 30.78 -23.16 23.64
C LYS A 1020 30.12 -21.82 23.27
N THR A 1021 30.24 -21.36 22.02
CA THR A 1021 29.56 -20.14 21.55
C THR A 1021 28.04 -20.29 21.59
N GLY A 1022 27.49 -21.44 21.20
CA GLY A 1022 26.05 -21.70 21.26
C GLY A 1022 25.48 -21.54 22.69
N ARG A 1023 26.16 -22.05 23.71
CA ARG A 1023 25.76 -21.86 25.12
C ARG A 1023 25.82 -20.41 25.57
N PHE A 1024 26.79 -19.62 25.12
CA PHE A 1024 26.84 -18.18 25.41
C PHE A 1024 25.76 -17.39 24.67
N GLN A 1025 25.44 -17.77 23.43
CA GLN A 1025 24.35 -17.17 22.67
C GLN A 1025 23.01 -17.43 23.34
N GLN A 1026 22.73 -18.68 23.72
CA GLN A 1026 21.51 -19.05 24.45
C GLN A 1026 21.36 -18.25 25.76
N LYS A 1027 22.40 -18.19 26.60
CA LYS A 1027 22.40 -17.37 27.83
C LYS A 1027 22.13 -15.89 27.59
N LEU A 1028 22.64 -15.33 26.48
CA LEU A 1028 22.38 -13.94 26.11
C LEU A 1028 20.93 -13.78 25.65
N GLU A 1029 20.42 -14.67 24.80
CA GLU A 1029 19.04 -14.66 24.31
C GLU A 1029 18.01 -14.82 25.44
N GLU A 1030 18.30 -15.65 26.45
CA GLU A 1030 17.52 -15.78 27.69
C GLU A 1030 17.44 -14.45 28.48
N LYS A 1031 18.60 -13.80 28.74
CA LYS A 1031 18.64 -12.48 29.40
C LYS A 1031 17.95 -11.39 28.57
N GLN A 1032 18.09 -11.44 27.24
CA GLN A 1032 17.44 -10.50 26.32
C GLN A 1032 15.92 -10.68 26.28
N ALA A 1033 15.41 -11.92 26.38
CA ALA A 1033 13.99 -12.22 26.50
C ALA A 1033 13.39 -11.69 27.80
N ALA A 1034 14.05 -11.89 28.93
CA ALA A 1034 13.63 -11.34 30.23
C ALA A 1034 13.55 -9.79 30.22
N SER A 1035 14.54 -9.13 29.59
CA SER A 1035 14.51 -7.67 29.39
C SER A 1035 13.31 -7.23 28.53
N LEU A 1036 13.00 -7.95 27.45
CA LEU A 1036 11.83 -7.69 26.61
C LEU A 1036 10.49 -7.95 27.32
N GLN A 1037 10.42 -8.89 28.26
CA GLN A 1037 9.24 -9.14 29.08
C GLN A 1037 8.98 -7.98 30.04
N SER A 1038 10.00 -7.54 30.79
CA SER A 1038 9.90 -6.39 31.70
C SER A 1038 9.46 -5.10 30.99
N ILE A 1039 9.88 -4.90 29.73
CA ILE A 1039 9.43 -3.78 28.89
C ILE A 1039 7.92 -3.87 28.57
N ARG A 1040 7.36 -5.07 28.37
CA ARG A 1040 5.91 -5.27 28.13
C ARG A 1040 5.08 -5.10 29.40
N GLU A 1041 5.55 -5.62 30.54
CA GLU A 1041 4.88 -5.45 31.83
C GLU A 1041 4.72 -3.97 32.19
N ARG A 1042 5.69 -3.13 31.80
CA ARG A 1042 5.59 -1.67 31.95
C ARG A 1042 4.51 -1.02 31.09
N GLU A 1043 4.05 -1.63 30.00
CA GLU A 1043 2.90 -1.15 29.22
C GLU A 1043 1.61 -1.25 30.04
N SER A 1044 1.34 -2.43 30.61
CA SER A 1044 0.18 -2.66 31.48
C SER A 1044 0.16 -1.70 32.67
N GLN A 1045 1.32 -1.48 33.31
CA GLN A 1045 1.44 -0.49 34.40
C GLN A 1045 1.14 0.94 33.95
N LEU A 1046 1.59 1.37 32.76
CA LEU A 1046 1.29 2.71 32.23
C LEU A 1046 -0.19 2.85 31.88
N TRP A 1047 -0.80 1.83 31.26
CA TRP A 1047 -2.24 1.82 30.94
C TRP A 1047 -3.09 1.88 32.21
N GLN A 1048 -2.74 1.12 33.25
CA GLN A 1048 -3.44 1.17 34.54
C GLN A 1048 -3.28 2.53 35.23
N GLN A 1049 -2.11 3.16 35.15
CA GLN A 1049 -1.90 4.53 35.66
C GLN A 1049 -2.80 5.55 34.93
N VAL A 1050 -2.91 5.47 33.61
CA VAL A 1050 -3.79 6.33 32.80
C VAL A 1050 -5.28 6.08 33.09
N ARG A 1051 -5.66 4.82 33.32
CA ARG A 1051 -7.03 4.44 33.69
C ARG A 1051 -7.43 5.05 35.05
N VAL A 1052 -6.60 4.87 36.08
CA VAL A 1052 -6.87 5.40 37.43
C VAL A 1052 -6.99 6.92 37.40
N GLU A 1053 -6.08 7.62 36.72
CA GLU A 1053 -6.13 9.08 36.59
C GLU A 1053 -7.42 9.56 35.90
N TYR A 1054 -7.88 8.84 34.85
CA TYR A 1054 -9.14 9.16 34.19
C TYR A 1054 -10.36 8.93 35.10
N GLU A 1055 -10.41 7.83 35.85
CA GLU A 1055 -11.51 7.55 36.77
C GLU A 1055 -11.56 8.57 37.93
N GLU A 1056 -10.42 9.03 38.44
CA GLU A 1056 -10.35 10.11 39.43
C GLU A 1056 -10.85 11.45 38.85
N ARG A 1057 -10.42 11.80 37.63
CA ARG A 1057 -10.89 13.01 36.93
C ARG A 1057 -12.40 12.99 36.66
N LEU A 1058 -12.94 11.85 36.25
CA LEU A 1058 -14.37 11.69 35.99
C LEU A 1058 -15.20 11.83 37.27
N ARG A 1059 -14.71 11.32 38.41
CA ARG A 1059 -15.35 11.51 39.73
C ARG A 1059 -15.33 12.98 40.18
N ALA A 1060 -14.25 13.72 39.91
CA ALA A 1060 -14.14 15.14 40.26
C ALA A 1060 -15.02 16.06 39.39
N LEU A 1061 -15.21 15.71 38.11
CA LEU A 1061 -15.83 16.57 37.09
C LEU A 1061 -17.19 17.15 37.51
N ASN A 1062 -18.09 16.33 38.09
CA ASN A 1062 -19.43 16.80 38.48
C ASN A 1062 -19.37 17.89 39.57
N MET A 1063 -18.42 17.78 40.51
CA MET A 1063 -18.18 18.81 41.53
C MET A 1063 -17.56 20.07 40.93
N GLU A 1064 -16.55 19.92 40.05
CA GLU A 1064 -15.93 21.05 39.34
C GLU A 1064 -16.96 21.84 38.53
N VAL A 1065 -17.86 21.17 37.80
CA VAL A 1065 -18.91 21.83 37.00
C VAL A 1065 -19.96 22.48 37.91
N GLN A 1066 -20.41 21.83 38.98
CA GLN A 1066 -21.40 22.43 39.88
C GLN A 1066 -20.89 23.69 40.58
N GLU A 1067 -19.62 23.70 41.00
CA GLU A 1067 -18.99 24.91 41.53
C GLU A 1067 -18.83 25.99 40.44
N MET A 1068 -18.42 25.62 39.23
CA MET A 1068 -18.28 26.53 38.09
C MET A 1068 -19.62 27.20 37.72
N VAL A 1069 -20.70 26.44 37.58
CA VAL A 1069 -22.05 26.97 37.27
C VAL A 1069 -22.57 27.82 38.43
N LYS A 1070 -22.33 27.44 39.69
CA LYS A 1070 -22.71 28.23 40.88
C LYS A 1070 -21.99 29.59 40.92
N ASN A 1071 -20.69 29.61 40.61
CA ASN A 1071 -19.90 30.85 40.55
C ASN A 1071 -20.29 31.72 39.34
N TYR A 1072 -20.57 31.10 38.18
CA TYR A 1072 -21.05 31.78 36.98
C TYR A 1072 -22.45 32.40 37.16
N THR A 1073 -23.36 31.71 37.86
CA THR A 1073 -24.70 32.22 38.19
C THR A 1073 -24.59 33.48 39.06
N LYS A 1074 -23.77 33.43 40.13
CA LYS A 1074 -23.47 34.59 40.99
C LYS A 1074 -22.88 35.79 40.24
N ALA A 1075 -21.99 35.53 39.28
CA ALA A 1075 -21.37 36.59 38.48
C ALA A 1075 -22.35 37.25 37.50
N SER A 1076 -23.38 36.51 37.06
CA SER A 1076 -24.40 36.99 36.12
C SER A 1076 -25.57 37.70 36.81
N PHE A 1077 -25.92 37.30 38.03
CA PHE A 1077 -27.04 37.84 38.80
C PHE A 1077 -26.63 38.22 40.24
N PRO A 1078 -26.19 39.47 40.50
CA PRO A 1078 -25.71 39.91 41.83
C PRO A 1078 -26.79 40.09 42.91
N GLY A 1079 -28.00 39.53 42.75
CA GLY A 1079 -29.21 40.03 43.44
C GLY A 1079 -30.24 39.00 43.92
N GLU A 1080 -30.00 37.69 43.84
CA GLU A 1080 -30.93 36.70 44.44
C GLU A 1080 -30.66 36.50 45.95
N PRO A 1081 -31.67 36.68 46.82
CA PRO A 1081 -31.56 36.36 48.23
C PRO A 1081 -31.66 34.84 48.47
N GLN A 1082 -30.94 34.33 49.46
CA GLN A 1082 -31.01 32.92 49.85
C GLN A 1082 -32.40 32.57 50.41
N THR A 1083 -33.17 31.73 49.70
CA THR A 1083 -34.41 31.12 50.21
C THR A 1083 -34.11 29.93 51.13
N GLY A 1084 -33.40 30.20 52.22
CA GLY A 1084 -33.17 29.20 53.27
C GLY A 1084 -34.48 28.81 53.96
N LYS A 1085 -34.81 27.52 53.95
CA LYS A 1085 -35.78 26.90 54.86
C LYS A 1085 -35.06 26.05 55.90
N GLU A 1086 -34.37 26.72 56.82
CA GLU A 1086 -34.01 26.13 58.10
C GLU A 1086 -34.96 26.66 59.18
N ALA A 1087 -35.55 25.75 59.96
CA ALA A 1087 -36.15 26.11 61.24
C ALA A 1087 -35.00 26.21 62.24
N GLY A 1088 -34.67 27.42 62.69
CA GLY A 1088 -33.37 27.68 63.33
C GLY A 1088 -33.36 27.51 64.85
N GLN A 1089 -32.15 27.65 65.44
CA GLN A 1089 -31.96 28.11 66.82
C GLN A 1089 -30.56 28.77 67.03
N SER A 1090 -30.60 30.10 67.25
CA SER A 1090 -29.79 30.89 68.22
C SER A 1090 -28.24 31.06 68.16
N ILE A 1091 -27.81 32.34 67.95
CA ILE A 1091 -26.96 33.20 68.85
C ILE A 1091 -25.43 32.95 68.96
N PRO A 1092 -24.52 33.99 68.96
CA PRO A 1092 -24.54 35.34 68.34
C PRO A 1092 -23.15 35.87 67.81
N GLU A 1093 -23.06 37.17 67.44
CA GLU A 1093 -21.91 38.13 67.51
C GLU A 1093 -20.48 37.80 66.96
N GLY A 1094 -19.70 38.73 66.36
CA GLY A 1094 -19.96 40.15 66.03
C GLY A 1094 -18.76 40.88 65.35
N GLU A 1095 -19.02 42.08 64.81
CA GLU A 1095 -18.19 43.32 64.61
C GLU A 1095 -16.62 43.29 64.48
N GLN A 1096 -15.91 44.17 63.75
CA GLN A 1096 -16.23 45.40 62.96
C GLN A 1096 -15.03 45.83 62.03
N GLY A 1097 -15.32 46.40 60.83
CA GLY A 1097 -14.55 47.49 60.17
C GLY A 1097 -13.15 47.23 59.51
N PHE A 1098 -12.54 48.17 58.77
CA PHE A 1098 -13.03 49.40 58.09
C PHE A 1098 -11.92 50.01 57.16
N THR A 1099 -12.21 50.42 55.91
CA THR A 1099 -11.48 51.44 55.05
C THR A 1099 -9.97 51.22 54.66
N ASP A 1100 -9.37 51.80 53.59
CA ASP A 1100 -9.86 52.49 52.37
C ASP A 1100 -8.84 52.46 51.18
N GLN A 1101 -9.32 52.82 49.97
CA GLN A 1101 -8.65 53.47 48.80
C GLN A 1101 -7.21 53.13 48.28
N LEU A 1102 -7.13 52.89 46.95
CA LEU A 1102 -6.10 53.28 45.93
C LEU A 1102 -4.63 52.82 46.14
N GLU A 1103 -3.78 52.60 45.13
CA GLU A 1103 -3.75 53.04 43.71
C GLU A 1103 -3.13 51.95 42.79
N ALA A 1104 -2.64 52.29 41.57
CA ALA A 1104 -2.27 51.32 40.53
C ALA A 1104 -0.76 51.09 40.35
N ASN A 1105 -0.36 49.86 39.95
CA ASN A 1105 0.53 49.58 38.79
C ASN A 1105 0.83 48.07 38.62
N MET A 1106 1.17 47.64 37.39
CA MET A 1106 1.86 46.35 37.15
C MET A 1106 3.36 46.48 37.46
N PRO A 1107 4.05 45.37 37.75
CA PRO A 1107 5.05 44.94 36.76
C PRO A 1107 5.12 43.41 36.51
N VAL A 1108 5.90 43.05 35.49
CA VAL A 1108 6.24 41.67 35.07
C VAL A 1108 7.28 41.05 36.03
N ALA A 1109 7.25 39.72 36.21
CA ALA A 1109 8.28 38.96 36.92
C ALA A 1109 8.64 37.63 36.19
N GLU A 1110 9.78 37.05 36.53
CA GLU A 1110 10.51 36.08 35.69
C GLU A 1110 10.44 34.59 36.11
N VAL A 1111 11.00 33.75 35.23
CA VAL A 1111 11.30 32.33 35.42
C VAL A 1111 12.24 32.10 36.61
N SER A 1112 12.08 30.97 37.31
CA SER A 1112 13.17 30.40 38.12
C SER A 1112 13.19 28.86 38.10
N ARG A 1113 14.40 28.29 38.17
CA ARG A 1113 14.64 26.85 38.35
C ARG A 1113 14.77 26.54 39.84
N LEU A 1114 14.43 25.32 40.25
CA LEU A 1114 14.97 24.72 41.47
C LEU A 1114 15.51 23.31 41.20
N THR A 1115 16.42 22.87 42.08
CA THR A 1115 17.23 21.66 41.92
C THR A 1115 17.37 20.97 43.27
N LEU A 1116 17.16 19.66 43.32
CA LEU A 1116 17.52 18.78 44.44
C LEU A 1116 18.23 17.56 43.83
N ALA A 1117 19.52 17.31 44.06
CA ALA A 1117 20.27 17.09 45.30
C ALA A 1117 20.33 15.59 45.67
N MET A 1118 21.54 15.06 45.84
CA MET A 1118 21.82 13.65 46.12
C MET A 1118 22.13 13.44 47.61
N THR A 1119 21.79 12.26 48.13
CA THR A 1119 22.30 11.74 49.41
C THR A 1119 22.62 10.24 49.28
N GLU A 1120 23.91 9.94 49.20
CA GLU A 1120 24.50 8.71 49.75
C GLU A 1120 24.60 8.87 51.30
N PRO A 1121 24.83 7.82 52.14
CA PRO A 1121 25.95 6.88 51.94
C PRO A 1121 25.81 5.44 52.50
N LEU A 1122 26.87 4.65 52.27
CA LEU A 1122 27.36 3.51 53.08
C LEU A 1122 26.46 2.27 53.23
N GLY A 1123 27.09 1.09 53.30
CA GLY A 1123 26.45 -0.19 53.54
C GLY A 1123 27.24 -1.08 54.50
N ALA A 1124 26.69 -2.25 54.81
CA ALA A 1124 27.33 -3.33 55.54
C ALA A 1124 26.77 -4.68 55.06
N GLU A 1125 27.54 -5.75 55.24
CA GLU A 1125 27.12 -7.14 54.98
C GLU A 1125 26.22 -7.65 56.13
N MET A 1126 25.29 -8.57 55.82
CA MET A 1126 24.99 -9.75 56.64
C MET A 1126 24.04 -10.71 55.92
N ASP A 1127 24.15 -11.99 56.27
CA ASP A 1127 23.47 -13.12 55.62
C ASP A 1127 21.98 -13.23 55.97
N VAL A 1128 21.20 -13.82 55.06
CA VAL A 1128 19.92 -14.48 55.35
C VAL A 1128 19.84 -15.77 54.53
N GLU A 1129 19.54 -16.89 55.19
CA GLU A 1129 19.37 -18.20 54.56
C GLU A 1129 17.95 -18.39 54.01
N ILE A 1130 17.86 -19.18 52.94
CA ILE A 1130 16.85 -20.21 52.64
C ILE A 1130 15.49 -20.11 53.37
N GLU A 1131 14.41 -19.90 52.63
CA GLU A 1131 13.30 -20.88 52.60
C GLU A 1131 12.42 -20.75 51.35
N GLU A 1132 11.67 -21.82 51.03
CA GLU A 1132 10.80 -21.93 49.85
C GLU A 1132 9.34 -21.61 50.20
N SER A 1133 8.58 -20.97 49.30
CA SER A 1133 7.16 -21.34 49.08
C SER A 1133 6.50 -20.68 47.86
N ILE A 1134 6.12 -21.53 46.90
CA ILE A 1134 4.80 -21.61 46.24
C ILE A 1134 4.00 -20.29 46.08
N PHE A 1135 4.06 -19.67 44.91
CA PHE A 1135 3.00 -19.80 43.88
C PHE A 1135 3.45 -19.30 42.49
#